data_AF-A0A2D9VQ21-F1
#
_entry.id   AF-A0A2D9VQ21-F1
#
_cell.length_a   1.000
_cell.length_b   1.000
_cell.length_c   1.000
_cell.angle_alpha   90.00
_cell.angle_beta   90.00
_cell.angle_gamma   90.00
#
_symmetry.space_group_name_H-M   'P 1'
#
loop_
_entity.id
_entity.type
_entity.pdbx_description
1 polymer ?
#
loop_
_entity_poly.entity_id
_entity_poly.type
_entity_poly.pdbx_seq_one_letter_code
_entity_poly.pdbx_strand_id
1 'polypeptide(L)'
;MKKLLILLLIPFLSFSQELFNSQSIYDGVGELYDWGELRDANINFYDSNYDEFLIQSWLENTKLTLPASCDIDGVYFDSVAVRYKGNSTFYIPYTLGNPKKPYNIDFNDYDSNQDLMGYSKIKLANTLFDPTCRKEILGYSIYRNYLPSPQANFMNLYVNNELLGLYVNTEAINSNFLDKHFGESDGVFFKCENQDLFGVSGGSLTPNLDYRGMDSTLYVESYELKSESGFKDLMDMIYTLNNNIDSIENYLNVDRALWYLAVNSCILNADTYSLVNVRNYYLYQTENGQFQIIPWDVSESFIGALTFWWGDVENLYEASPYFGYDPYIEDRPLLYGLLQVDSYRKIYDAHIRTIMNDFINTTYFEDAVEELGNIAYNSAQDDPNPIFLDGFQSNVNENYWFWDQGEGNWNALSGILNTLEERKNFLNDHPLMNESNPDIEYVSQNIENPQNGDEVIISSKITNVNQVELMITTQTDHFNFKSYEMNDSGINGDLLAGDDVYSCVVPFSDSGTYVQYYIRAHNEDAISLSPEKAEYEFYYYTVTPEFVESALVINEIMASNDQTQADEYGEFNDWIEIYNIGSSDINLGDYYLSDDVNILDKYNFPSVTLGPNEYFIVWADDDEEDQGDNHATFKLSASGEAVYLSDSNFNLVDGLTFGEQQTDMGYARVPNGTGPFVIQSPTFSNNNDLLSSQLEYKDDRQLIKITDILGRDVNTDSKKVVWLYIYNDGSIDKKYIK
;
A
#
# COMPACT_ATOMS: atom_id res chain seq x y z
N MET A 1 12.20 -28.83 -63.78
CA MET A 1 11.88 -29.05 -62.35
C MET A 1 12.39 -27.86 -61.56
N LYS A 2 11.53 -26.86 -61.32
CA LYS A 2 11.81 -25.81 -60.33
C LYS A 2 11.32 -26.37 -58.99
N LYS A 3 12.23 -26.60 -58.04
CA LYS A 3 11.86 -26.97 -56.68
C LYS A 3 11.23 -25.74 -56.03
N LEU A 4 9.93 -25.82 -55.76
CA LEU A 4 9.21 -24.89 -54.92
C LEU A 4 9.73 -25.16 -53.49
N LEU A 5 10.51 -24.23 -52.95
CA LEU A 5 10.86 -24.23 -51.53
C LEU A 5 9.60 -23.72 -50.82
N ILE A 6 8.81 -24.62 -50.26
CA ILE A 6 7.71 -24.27 -49.38
C ILE A 6 8.37 -23.96 -48.04
N LEU A 7 8.57 -22.67 -47.72
CA LEU A 7 8.79 -22.23 -46.35
C LEU A 7 7.50 -22.60 -45.59
N LEU A 8 7.57 -23.65 -44.77
CA LEU A 8 6.58 -23.89 -43.74
C LEU A 8 6.79 -22.78 -42.70
N LEU A 9 5.97 -21.73 -42.76
CA LEU A 9 5.69 -20.87 -41.62
C LEU A 9 5.07 -21.78 -40.56
N ILE A 10 5.89 -22.23 -39.62
CA ILE A 10 5.39 -22.80 -38.37
C ILE A 10 4.68 -21.64 -37.67
N PRO A 11 3.38 -21.74 -37.37
CA PRO A 11 2.74 -20.72 -36.55
C PRO A 11 3.43 -20.77 -35.19
N PHE A 12 4.11 -19.68 -34.82
CA PHE A 12 4.59 -19.49 -33.47
C PHE A 12 3.38 -19.63 -32.55
N LEU A 13 3.44 -20.58 -31.62
CA LEU A 13 2.60 -20.54 -30.44
C LEU A 13 3.19 -19.42 -29.58
N SER A 14 2.83 -18.17 -29.91
CA SER A 14 3.09 -17.03 -29.05
C SER A 14 1.97 -17.01 -28.01
N PHE A 15 2.33 -17.20 -26.74
CA PHE A 15 1.40 -17.03 -25.64
C PHE A 15 1.32 -15.55 -25.27
N SER A 16 0.14 -15.10 -24.85
CA SER A 16 0.00 -13.77 -24.25
C SER A 16 0.70 -13.78 -22.90
N GLN A 17 1.42 -12.71 -22.57
CA GLN A 17 2.02 -12.56 -21.25
C GLN A 17 0.91 -12.24 -20.26
N GLU A 18 1.07 -12.71 -19.03
CA GLU A 18 0.29 -12.21 -17.92
C GLU A 18 0.87 -10.86 -17.49
N LEU A 19 0.00 -9.87 -17.33
CA LEU A 19 0.34 -8.53 -16.91
C LEU A 19 -0.16 -8.34 -15.48
N PHE A 20 0.71 -7.93 -14.58
CA PHE A 20 0.32 -7.57 -13.23
C PHE A 20 -0.58 -6.33 -13.26
N ASN A 21 -1.82 -6.47 -12.79
CA ASN A 21 -2.75 -5.36 -12.69
C ASN A 21 -2.57 -4.66 -11.33
N SER A 22 -1.85 -3.55 -11.34
CA SER A 22 -1.62 -2.72 -10.16
C SER A 22 -2.90 -2.22 -9.48
N GLN A 23 -4.03 -2.16 -10.20
CA GLN A 23 -5.31 -1.72 -9.64
C GLN A 23 -5.99 -2.77 -8.75
N SER A 24 -5.55 -4.03 -8.80
CA SER A 24 -6.12 -5.11 -7.99
C SER A 24 -5.82 -5.00 -6.49
N ILE A 25 -4.82 -4.19 -6.11
CA ILE A 25 -4.46 -3.93 -4.71
C ILE A 25 -5.40 -2.92 -4.04
N TYR A 26 -6.11 -2.11 -4.83
CA TYR A 26 -6.95 -1.01 -4.34
C TYR A 26 -8.39 -1.44 -4.10
N ASP A 27 -9.12 -0.62 -3.33
CA ASP A 27 -10.48 -0.90 -2.91
C ASP A 27 -11.42 -1.05 -4.11
N GLY A 28 -12.21 -2.11 -4.07
CA GLY A 28 -13.25 -2.41 -5.03
C GLY A 28 -14.57 -1.68 -4.74
N VAL A 29 -15.60 -2.03 -5.51
CA VAL A 29 -16.94 -1.46 -5.37
C VAL A 29 -17.51 -1.77 -3.99
N GLY A 30 -17.91 -0.74 -3.24
CA GLY A 30 -18.51 -0.85 -1.92
C GLY A 30 -17.54 -0.92 -0.74
N GLU A 31 -16.23 -0.97 -0.97
CA GLU A 31 -15.18 -0.94 0.07
C GLU A 31 -14.84 0.48 0.52
N LEU A 32 -14.16 0.65 1.67
CA LEU A 32 -14.07 1.91 2.42
C LEU A 32 -13.69 3.12 1.54
N TYR A 33 -12.74 2.95 0.62
CA TYR A 33 -12.24 3.99 -0.26
C TYR A 33 -12.78 3.93 -1.70
N ASP A 34 -13.88 3.22 -1.93
CA ASP A 34 -14.62 3.32 -3.19
C ASP A 34 -14.97 4.80 -3.46
N TRP A 35 -14.32 5.37 -4.47
CA TRP A 35 -14.50 6.76 -4.88
C TRP A 35 -15.85 7.02 -5.57
N GLY A 36 -16.55 5.97 -6.01
CA GLY A 36 -17.91 6.03 -6.54
C GLY A 36 -18.97 6.21 -5.45
N GLU A 37 -18.59 6.06 -4.17
CA GLU A 37 -19.48 6.13 -3.02
C GLU A 37 -19.23 7.40 -2.19
N LEU A 38 -20.32 7.93 -1.62
CA LEU A 38 -20.28 8.96 -0.61
C LEU A 38 -20.71 8.34 0.72
N ARG A 39 -19.80 8.34 1.70
CA ARG A 39 -20.01 7.68 3.00
C ARG A 39 -20.48 8.65 4.07
N ASP A 40 -21.10 8.14 5.12
CA ASP A 40 -21.44 8.91 6.31
C ASP A 40 -20.60 8.44 7.51
N ALA A 41 -19.99 9.37 8.24
CA ALA A 41 -19.34 9.10 9.52
C ALA A 41 -19.89 10.00 10.63
N ASN A 42 -20.18 9.44 11.81
CA ASN A 42 -20.70 10.17 12.96
C ASN A 42 -19.84 9.93 14.21
N ILE A 43 -19.09 10.96 14.61
CA ILE A 43 -18.26 10.94 15.82
C ILE A 43 -19.10 11.48 16.98
N ASN A 44 -19.25 10.70 18.05
CA ASN A 44 -19.93 11.13 19.27
C ASN A 44 -18.94 11.19 20.43
N PHE A 45 -18.63 12.40 20.87
CA PHE A 45 -17.71 12.63 21.98
C PHE A 45 -18.39 12.46 23.33
N TYR A 46 -17.66 11.87 24.27
CA TYR A 46 -18.14 11.67 25.65
C TYR A 46 -18.12 12.96 26.48
N ASP A 47 -17.20 13.88 26.17
CA ASP A 47 -17.08 15.19 26.81
C ASP A 47 -17.65 16.28 25.89
N SER A 48 -18.58 17.09 26.42
CA SER A 48 -19.11 18.26 25.71
C SER A 48 -18.05 19.33 25.42
N ASN A 49 -16.91 19.33 26.12
CA ASN A 49 -15.80 20.26 25.92
C ASN A 49 -14.71 19.71 24.96
N TYR A 50 -15.01 18.67 24.18
CA TYR A 50 -14.03 18.03 23.29
C TYR A 50 -13.29 19.04 22.39
N ASP A 51 -13.98 20.04 21.84
CA ASP A 51 -13.41 20.99 20.88
C ASP A 51 -12.28 21.82 21.51
N GLU A 52 -12.48 22.30 22.74
CA GLU A 52 -11.43 23.06 23.46
C GLU A 52 -10.22 22.17 23.74
N PHE A 53 -10.44 20.91 24.14
CA PHE A 53 -9.34 19.96 24.32
C PHE A 53 -8.57 19.71 23.01
N LEU A 54 -9.28 19.44 21.92
CA LEU A 54 -8.64 19.16 20.62
C LEU A 54 -7.92 20.39 20.05
N ILE A 55 -8.42 21.61 20.28
CA ILE A 55 -7.73 22.86 19.93
C ILE A 55 -6.43 23.01 20.74
N GLN A 56 -6.48 22.83 22.06
CA GLN A 56 -5.27 22.93 22.90
C GLN A 56 -4.27 21.83 22.55
N SER A 57 -4.74 20.62 22.31
CA SER A 57 -3.93 19.52 21.78
C SER A 57 -3.18 19.96 20.53
N TRP A 58 -3.86 20.51 19.52
CA TRP A 58 -3.18 20.97 18.31
C TRP A 58 -2.11 22.06 18.57
N LEU A 59 -2.39 23.00 19.47
CA LEU A 59 -1.47 24.11 19.80
C LEU A 59 -0.23 23.68 20.60
N GLU A 60 -0.37 22.67 21.45
CA GLU A 60 0.68 22.24 22.38
C GLU A 60 1.40 20.96 21.93
N ASN A 61 0.65 19.96 21.49
CA ASN A 61 1.16 18.68 21.01
C ASN A 61 0.13 18.02 20.08
N THR A 62 0.35 18.16 18.77
CA THR A 62 -0.59 17.69 17.73
C THR A 62 -0.89 16.19 17.78
N LYS A 63 -0.18 15.39 18.59
CA LYS A 63 -0.35 13.93 18.68
C LYS A 63 -1.33 13.49 19.77
N LEU A 64 -1.78 14.36 20.67
CA LEU A 64 -2.73 13.95 21.71
C LEU A 64 -4.11 13.67 21.09
N THR A 65 -4.78 12.63 21.59
CA THR A 65 -6.08 12.16 21.12
C THR A 65 -7.11 12.22 22.24
N LEU A 66 -8.39 12.24 21.87
CA LEU A 66 -9.51 12.11 22.78
C LEU A 66 -10.38 10.93 22.36
N PRO A 67 -10.80 10.05 23.29
CA PRO A 67 -11.69 8.94 22.95
C PRO A 67 -13.10 9.45 22.60
N ALA A 68 -13.69 8.85 21.58
CA ALA A 68 -15.08 9.05 21.16
C ALA A 68 -15.64 7.73 20.62
N SER A 69 -16.97 7.61 20.47
CA SER A 69 -17.51 6.55 19.60
C SER A 69 -17.62 7.06 18.16
N CYS A 70 -17.49 6.18 17.18
CA CYS A 70 -17.67 6.49 15.77
C CYS A 70 -18.65 5.50 15.12
N ASP A 71 -19.54 5.99 14.27
CA ASP A 71 -20.37 5.17 13.40
C ASP A 71 -20.02 5.49 11.96
N ILE A 72 -19.66 4.50 11.15
CA ILE A 72 -19.40 4.65 9.71
C ILE A 72 -20.36 3.74 8.95
N ASP A 73 -21.24 4.34 8.15
CA ASP A 73 -22.28 3.64 7.38
C ASP A 73 -23.09 2.62 8.22
N GLY A 74 -23.32 2.90 9.50
CA GLY A 74 -24.04 2.03 10.44
C GLY A 74 -23.18 0.99 11.17
N VAL A 75 -21.87 0.96 10.93
CA VAL A 75 -20.90 0.16 11.69
C VAL A 75 -20.39 0.97 12.88
N TYR A 76 -20.65 0.49 14.09
CA TYR A 76 -20.35 1.21 15.33
C TYR A 76 -19.04 0.75 15.97
N PHE A 77 -18.22 1.72 16.36
CA PHE A 77 -16.96 1.59 17.08
C PHE A 77 -17.02 2.38 18.39
N ASP A 78 -16.62 1.75 19.49
CA ASP A 78 -16.48 2.43 20.79
C ASP A 78 -15.03 2.90 20.93
N SER A 79 -14.85 4.05 21.57
CA SER A 79 -13.54 4.51 22.04
C SER A 79 -12.48 4.64 20.95
N VAL A 80 -12.82 5.11 19.76
CA VAL A 80 -11.84 5.53 18.74
C VAL A 80 -11.04 6.74 19.24
N ALA A 81 -9.76 6.83 18.87
CA ALA A 81 -8.90 7.95 19.17
C ALA A 81 -9.04 9.06 18.12
N VAL A 82 -9.54 10.22 18.55
CA VAL A 82 -9.82 11.34 17.64
C VAL A 82 -8.90 12.51 17.95
N ARG A 83 -8.36 13.14 16.89
CA ARG A 83 -7.66 14.42 16.99
C ARG A 83 -7.84 15.30 15.77
N TYR A 84 -7.58 16.61 15.92
CA TYR A 84 -7.42 17.49 14.77
C TYR A 84 -6.10 17.24 14.05
N LYS A 85 -6.14 17.22 12.71
CA LYS A 85 -4.97 17.10 11.83
C LYS A 85 -4.69 18.40 11.07
N GLY A 86 -3.74 18.34 10.15
CA GLY A 86 -3.46 19.44 9.23
C GLY A 86 -2.74 20.60 9.91
N ASN A 87 -2.32 21.56 9.08
CA ASN A 87 -1.57 22.72 9.53
C ASN A 87 -2.38 24.01 9.27
N SER A 88 -2.22 24.62 8.09
CA SER A 88 -3.05 25.73 7.62
C SER A 88 -4.54 25.36 7.58
N THR A 89 -4.86 24.12 7.16
CA THR A 89 -6.21 23.56 7.08
C THR A 89 -6.93 23.45 8.43
N PHE A 90 -6.19 23.43 9.55
CA PHE A 90 -6.75 23.58 10.89
C PHE A 90 -6.77 25.05 11.33
N TYR A 91 -5.61 25.72 11.23
CA TYR A 91 -5.38 27.03 11.85
C TYR A 91 -6.29 28.12 11.26
N ILE A 92 -6.50 28.13 9.94
CA ILE A 92 -7.32 29.14 9.27
C ILE A 92 -8.79 29.03 9.69
N PRO A 93 -9.47 27.88 9.59
CA PRO A 93 -10.81 27.73 10.14
C PRO A 93 -10.89 28.10 11.62
N TYR A 94 -9.85 27.79 12.41
CA TYR A 94 -9.82 28.08 13.85
C TYR A 94 -9.88 29.58 14.11
N THR A 95 -9.02 30.35 13.46
CA THR A 95 -9.00 31.81 13.58
C THR A 95 -10.26 32.48 13.02
N LEU A 96 -10.91 31.87 12.04
CA LEU A 96 -12.18 32.33 11.47
C LEU A 96 -13.42 31.93 12.29
N GLY A 97 -13.27 31.06 13.31
CA GLY A 97 -14.39 30.52 14.08
C GLY A 97 -15.29 29.58 13.28
N ASN A 98 -14.80 29.00 12.17
CA ASN A 98 -15.52 27.98 11.40
C ASN A 98 -15.34 26.61 12.09
N PRO A 99 -16.41 25.88 12.46
CA PRO A 99 -16.29 24.61 13.18
C PRO A 99 -15.74 23.44 12.33
N LYS A 100 -15.70 23.56 11.00
CA LYS A 100 -15.27 22.51 10.07
C LYS A 100 -13.73 22.33 10.05
N LYS A 101 -13.21 21.61 11.06
CA LYS A 101 -11.78 21.23 11.18
C LYS A 101 -11.51 19.87 10.54
N PRO A 102 -10.28 19.59 10.09
CA PRO A 102 -9.91 18.26 9.60
C PRO A 102 -9.61 17.30 10.77
N TYR A 103 -10.00 16.04 10.63
CA TYR A 103 -9.91 15.01 11.67
C TYR A 103 -8.93 13.88 11.28
N ASN A 104 -8.31 13.29 12.29
CA ASN A 104 -7.65 11.99 12.22
C ASN A 104 -8.35 11.10 13.25
N ILE A 105 -8.82 9.94 12.81
CA ILE A 105 -9.57 8.99 13.61
C ILE A 105 -8.84 7.66 13.53
N ASP A 106 -8.39 7.18 14.67
CA ASP A 106 -7.68 5.93 14.83
C ASP A 106 -8.60 4.96 15.60
N PHE A 107 -8.93 3.83 14.98
CA PHE A 107 -9.88 2.87 15.49
C PHE A 107 -9.24 1.91 16.47
N ASN A 108 -7.93 1.65 16.35
CA ASN A 108 -7.26 0.61 17.11
C ASN A 108 -6.31 1.12 18.21
N ASP A 109 -6.10 2.44 18.34
CA ASP A 109 -5.25 3.05 19.39
C ASP A 109 -5.72 2.73 20.83
N TYR A 110 -7.03 2.71 21.09
CA TYR A 110 -7.59 2.40 22.43
C TYR A 110 -8.17 0.99 22.54
N ASP A 111 -8.52 0.34 21.42
CA ASP A 111 -9.00 -1.03 21.34
C ASP A 111 -8.41 -1.70 20.10
N SER A 112 -7.35 -2.48 20.30
CA SER A 112 -6.59 -3.12 19.22
C SER A 112 -7.41 -4.08 18.37
N ASN A 113 -8.58 -4.53 18.85
CA ASN A 113 -9.45 -5.47 18.13
C ASN A 113 -10.39 -4.78 17.13
N GLN A 114 -10.43 -3.45 17.08
CA GLN A 114 -11.30 -2.73 16.15
C GLN A 114 -10.65 -2.62 14.77
N ASP A 115 -11.33 -3.17 13.77
CA ASP A 115 -10.97 -3.07 12.35
C ASP A 115 -12.08 -2.39 11.55
N LEU A 116 -11.70 -1.39 10.73
CA LEU A 116 -12.60 -0.74 9.79
C LEU A 116 -12.32 -1.25 8.37
N MET A 117 -12.91 -2.38 7.99
CA MET A 117 -12.79 -2.94 6.64
C MET A 117 -11.33 -3.12 6.19
N GLY A 118 -10.46 -3.62 7.07
CA GLY A 118 -9.02 -3.78 6.83
C GLY A 118 -8.19 -2.53 7.13
N TYR A 119 -8.77 -1.47 7.70
CA TYR A 119 -8.09 -0.23 8.02
C TYR A 119 -8.17 0.11 9.51
N SER A 120 -7.03 0.51 10.08
CA SER A 120 -6.96 1.00 11.47
C SER A 120 -7.27 2.49 11.62
N LYS A 121 -7.23 3.27 10.53
CA LYS A 121 -7.19 4.74 10.63
C LYS A 121 -7.70 5.42 9.38
N ILE A 122 -8.49 6.47 9.57
CA ILE A 122 -8.93 7.37 8.49
C ILE A 122 -8.55 8.83 8.75
N LYS A 123 -8.37 9.59 7.67
CA LYS A 123 -8.06 11.02 7.73
C LYS A 123 -9.10 11.81 6.95
N LEU A 124 -9.76 12.74 7.61
CA LEU A 124 -10.82 13.57 7.02
C LEU A 124 -10.28 14.98 6.76
N ALA A 125 -10.06 15.32 5.50
CA ALA A 125 -9.69 16.65 5.05
C ALA A 125 -10.94 17.53 4.88
N ASN A 126 -10.90 18.76 5.41
CA ASN A 126 -12.01 19.70 5.39
C ASN A 126 -12.16 20.51 4.09
N THR A 127 -11.36 20.17 3.09
CA THR A 127 -11.36 20.77 1.74
C THR A 127 -11.18 22.29 1.70
N LEU A 128 -10.51 22.87 2.72
CA LEU A 128 -10.37 24.32 2.90
C LEU A 128 -9.99 25.05 1.61
N PHE A 129 -9.00 24.57 0.87
CA PHE A 129 -8.43 25.24 -0.31
C PHE A 129 -8.91 24.67 -1.64
N ASP A 130 -9.89 23.78 -1.59
CA ASP A 130 -10.48 23.17 -2.78
C ASP A 130 -12.00 23.38 -2.77
N PRO A 131 -12.50 24.47 -3.40
CA PRO A 131 -13.92 24.70 -3.54
C PRO A 131 -14.66 23.56 -4.23
N THR A 132 -13.97 22.78 -5.06
CA THR A 132 -14.56 21.63 -5.75
C THR A 132 -14.66 20.40 -4.86
N CYS A 133 -13.84 20.31 -3.80
CA CYS A 133 -13.64 19.11 -2.98
C CYS A 133 -13.11 17.87 -3.74
N ARG A 134 -12.76 17.98 -5.03
CA ARG A 134 -12.39 16.84 -5.89
C ARG A 134 -10.89 16.64 -6.06
N LYS A 135 -10.06 17.67 -5.81
CA LYS A 135 -8.66 17.71 -6.24
C LYS A 135 -7.80 16.63 -5.59
N GLU A 136 -8.00 16.37 -4.30
CA GLU A 136 -7.25 15.33 -3.58
C GLU A 136 -7.63 13.92 -4.08
N ILE A 137 -8.93 13.65 -4.29
CA ILE A 137 -9.43 12.38 -4.84
C ILE A 137 -8.88 12.14 -6.25
N LEU A 138 -8.97 13.17 -7.10
CA LEU A 138 -8.46 13.12 -8.47
C LEU A 138 -6.94 13.00 -8.53
N GLY A 139 -6.22 13.72 -7.66
CA GLY A 139 -4.76 13.63 -7.57
C GLY A 139 -4.34 12.21 -7.28
N TYR A 140 -4.87 11.61 -6.20
CA TYR A 140 -4.57 10.24 -5.83
C TYR A 140 -5.01 9.22 -6.89
N SER A 141 -6.17 9.39 -7.54
CA SER A 141 -6.58 8.47 -8.61
C SER A 141 -5.59 8.44 -9.78
N ILE A 142 -4.87 9.53 -10.04
CA ILE A 142 -3.81 9.58 -11.04
C ILE A 142 -2.54 8.88 -10.53
N TYR A 143 -2.04 9.23 -9.35
CA TYR A 143 -0.81 8.58 -8.85
C TYR A 143 -0.96 7.06 -8.74
N ARG A 144 -2.12 6.57 -8.31
CA ARG A 144 -2.39 5.12 -8.17
C ARG A 144 -2.24 4.33 -9.47
N ASN A 145 -2.20 4.99 -10.64
CA ASN A 145 -1.92 4.33 -11.92
C ASN A 145 -0.42 4.05 -12.14
N TYR A 146 0.47 4.69 -11.39
CA TYR A 146 1.91 4.74 -11.69
C TYR A 146 2.81 4.45 -10.49
N LEU A 147 2.31 4.57 -9.26
CA LEU A 147 3.06 4.24 -8.05
C LEU A 147 2.12 4.00 -6.84
N PRO A 148 2.57 3.23 -5.82
CA PRO A 148 1.83 3.07 -4.57
C PRO A 148 1.41 4.41 -3.97
N SER A 149 0.10 4.62 -3.81
CA SER A 149 -0.45 5.91 -3.40
C SER A 149 -1.76 5.74 -2.63
N PRO A 150 -2.03 6.61 -1.64
CA PRO A 150 -3.29 6.58 -0.89
C PRO A 150 -4.53 6.60 -1.78
N GLN A 151 -5.61 5.98 -1.29
CA GLN A 151 -6.94 6.12 -1.84
C GLN A 151 -7.71 7.26 -1.16
N ALA A 152 -8.74 7.78 -1.83
CA ALA A 152 -9.61 8.78 -1.26
C ALA A 152 -11.02 8.76 -1.85
N ASN A 153 -12.02 9.08 -1.03
CA ASN A 153 -13.42 9.27 -1.43
C ASN A 153 -14.10 10.39 -0.64
N PHE A 154 -15.40 10.59 -0.89
CA PHE A 154 -16.19 11.58 -0.17
C PHE A 154 -16.78 11.01 1.12
N MET A 155 -16.84 11.85 2.15
CA MET A 155 -17.50 11.49 3.41
C MET A 155 -18.25 12.69 3.99
N ASN A 156 -19.52 12.52 4.35
CA ASN A 156 -20.18 13.45 5.24
C ASN A 156 -19.74 13.15 6.67
N LEU A 157 -19.30 14.19 7.37
CA LEU A 157 -18.97 14.07 8.77
C LEU A 157 -20.07 14.69 9.63
N TYR A 158 -20.55 13.92 10.59
CA TYR A 158 -21.40 14.34 11.67
C TYR A 158 -20.60 14.32 12.97
N VAL A 159 -20.82 15.32 13.83
CA VAL A 159 -20.25 15.34 15.18
C VAL A 159 -21.38 15.54 16.17
N ASN A 160 -21.52 14.61 17.12
CA ASN A 160 -22.61 14.54 18.09
C ASN A 160 -24.00 14.57 17.41
N ASN A 161 -24.13 13.88 16.26
CA ASN A 161 -25.33 13.82 15.41
C ASN A 161 -25.70 15.13 14.68
N GLU A 162 -24.81 16.12 14.65
CA GLU A 162 -24.99 17.33 13.84
C GLU A 162 -24.07 17.27 12.62
N LEU A 163 -24.62 17.50 11.43
CA LEU A 163 -23.83 17.53 10.20
C LEU A 163 -22.80 18.66 10.29
N LEU A 164 -21.53 18.29 10.18
CA LEU A 164 -20.41 19.24 10.16
C LEU A 164 -20.09 19.69 8.73
N GLY A 165 -20.20 18.80 7.75
CA GLY A 165 -20.08 19.11 6.32
C GLY A 165 -19.53 17.96 5.48
N LEU A 166 -19.24 18.25 4.22
CA LEU A 166 -18.60 17.33 3.27
C LEU A 166 -17.07 17.35 3.45
N TYR A 167 -16.47 16.18 3.58
CA TYR A 167 -15.04 15.96 3.74
C TYR A 167 -14.51 15.06 2.62
N VAL A 168 -13.19 15.09 2.44
CA VAL A 168 -12.46 14.04 1.72
C VAL A 168 -11.89 13.08 2.76
N ASN A 169 -12.22 11.81 2.64
CA ASN A 169 -11.64 10.73 3.42
C ASN A 169 -10.43 10.17 2.64
N THR A 170 -9.25 10.21 3.26
CA THR A 170 -7.98 9.80 2.65
C THR A 170 -7.36 8.67 3.47
N GLU A 171 -6.84 7.66 2.77
CA GLU A 171 -6.10 6.53 3.35
C GLU A 171 -4.87 7.00 4.13
N ALA A 172 -4.67 6.40 5.30
CA ALA A 172 -3.53 6.72 6.12
C ALA A 172 -2.31 5.93 5.64
N ILE A 173 -1.22 6.62 5.29
CA ILE A 173 0.09 5.98 5.11
C ILE A 173 0.62 5.58 6.51
N ASN A 174 0.42 4.31 6.87
CA ASN A 174 0.80 3.61 8.11
C ASN A 174 1.21 2.16 7.77
N SER A 175 1.37 1.28 8.76
CA SER A 175 1.71 -0.13 8.52
C SER A 175 0.76 -0.81 7.54
N ASN A 176 -0.56 -0.71 7.73
CA ASN A 176 -1.53 -1.30 6.79
C ASN A 176 -1.31 -0.86 5.32
N PHE A 177 -0.98 0.41 5.08
CA PHE A 177 -0.64 0.89 3.73
C PHE A 177 0.67 0.27 3.23
N LEU A 178 1.67 0.15 4.10
CA LEU A 178 2.96 -0.42 3.75
C LEU A 178 2.81 -1.92 3.41
N ASP A 179 2.18 -2.71 4.29
CA ASP A 179 1.95 -4.14 4.05
C ASP A 179 1.17 -4.36 2.74
N LYS A 180 0.10 -3.61 2.55
CA LYS A 180 -0.73 -3.67 1.34
C LYS A 180 0.04 -3.42 0.04
N HIS A 181 1.02 -2.50 0.05
CA HIS A 181 1.70 -2.06 -1.17
C HIS A 181 3.10 -2.64 -1.39
N PHE A 182 3.74 -3.12 -0.33
CA PHE A 182 5.11 -3.59 -0.36
C PHE A 182 5.24 -5.03 0.16
N GLY A 183 4.22 -5.58 0.83
CA GLY A 183 4.27 -6.88 1.48
C GLY A 183 5.03 -6.88 2.82
N GLU A 184 5.32 -5.69 3.36
CA GLU A 184 6.13 -5.46 4.55
C GLU A 184 5.84 -4.05 5.13
N SER A 185 6.05 -3.84 6.43
CA SER A 185 5.85 -2.53 7.07
C SER A 185 6.87 -2.14 8.16
N ASP A 186 7.86 -2.97 8.44
CA ASP A 186 8.88 -2.78 9.48
C ASP A 186 10.07 -1.91 9.04
N GLY A 187 10.18 -1.66 7.73
CA GLY A 187 11.25 -0.90 7.11
C GLY A 187 11.40 0.55 7.61
N VAL A 188 12.52 1.18 7.21
CA VAL A 188 12.82 2.55 7.65
C VAL A 188 11.81 3.53 7.06
N PHE A 189 11.07 4.22 7.92
CA PHE A 189 9.92 5.01 7.49
C PHE A 189 10.01 6.47 7.97
N PHE A 190 9.87 7.40 7.02
CA PHE A 190 9.91 8.84 7.27
C PHE A 190 8.72 9.56 6.63
N LYS A 191 8.18 10.54 7.36
CA LYS A 191 7.38 11.61 6.77
C LYS A 191 8.25 12.82 6.49
N CYS A 192 8.22 13.31 5.26
CA CYS A 192 9.06 14.39 4.78
C CYS A 192 8.26 15.69 4.67
N GLU A 193 8.29 16.48 5.74
CA GLU A 193 7.67 17.81 5.79
C GLU A 193 8.36 18.70 6.81
N ASN A 194 8.28 20.02 6.61
CA ASN A 194 8.71 21.01 7.58
C ASN A 194 7.90 20.83 8.88
N GLN A 195 8.57 20.77 10.04
CA GLN A 195 7.91 20.55 11.33
C GLN A 195 7.30 21.83 11.95
N ASP A 196 7.22 22.92 11.18
CA ASP A 196 6.68 24.21 11.63
C ASP A 196 5.14 24.21 11.72
N LEU A 197 4.60 24.74 12.82
CA LEU A 197 3.16 25.04 12.94
C LEU A 197 2.83 26.40 12.33
N PHE A 198 1.85 26.40 11.43
CA PHE A 198 1.32 27.57 10.75
C PHE A 198 0.79 28.57 11.78
N GLY A 199 1.22 29.83 11.65
CA GLY A 199 0.76 30.94 12.50
C GLY A 199 1.40 31.06 13.89
N VAL A 200 2.32 30.17 14.29
CA VAL A 200 2.95 30.20 15.63
C VAL A 200 4.36 30.83 15.59
N SER A 201 5.28 30.28 14.79
CA SER A 201 6.57 30.85 14.37
C SER A 201 7.34 29.77 13.61
N GLY A 202 7.91 30.08 12.44
CA GLY A 202 8.62 29.10 11.61
C GLY A 202 10.14 29.29 11.61
N GLY A 203 10.85 28.23 11.22
CA GLY A 203 12.31 28.19 11.13
C GLY A 203 12.87 26.82 10.74
N SER A 204 12.01 25.80 10.63
CA SER A 204 12.40 24.46 10.23
C SER A 204 12.95 24.44 8.81
N LEU A 205 13.95 23.60 8.59
CA LEU A 205 14.49 23.35 7.26
C LEU A 205 13.52 22.53 6.41
N THR A 206 13.57 22.76 5.11
CA THR A 206 12.78 22.04 4.10
C THR A 206 13.32 20.61 3.87
N PRO A 207 12.50 19.58 3.62
CA PRO A 207 12.97 18.24 3.27
C PRO A 207 13.38 18.11 1.80
N ASN A 208 14.40 18.87 1.39
CA ASN A 208 14.85 18.90 -0.01
C ASN A 208 15.90 17.83 -0.38
N LEU A 209 16.27 16.95 0.55
CA LEU A 209 17.24 15.86 0.35
C LEU A 209 18.65 16.37 0.05
N ASP A 210 19.03 17.49 0.66
CA ASP A 210 20.39 18.03 0.62
C ASP A 210 21.29 17.39 1.68
N TYR A 211 22.56 17.19 1.32
CA TYR A 211 23.53 16.65 2.26
C TYR A 211 24.04 17.74 3.22
N ARG A 212 23.67 17.62 4.50
CA ARG A 212 24.00 18.57 5.58
C ARG A 212 25.15 18.10 6.48
N GLY A 213 25.55 16.84 6.36
CA GLY A 213 26.60 16.21 7.18
C GLY A 213 26.15 14.87 7.75
N MET A 214 26.98 14.28 8.62
CA MET A 214 26.66 12.98 9.27
C MET A 214 25.94 13.13 10.62
N ASP A 215 25.62 14.35 11.04
CA ASP A 215 24.92 14.62 12.30
C ASP A 215 23.41 14.60 12.04
N SER A 216 22.72 13.59 12.57
CA SER A 216 21.28 13.40 12.37
C SER A 216 20.45 14.58 12.88
N THR A 217 20.97 15.36 13.84
CA THR A 217 20.27 16.56 14.36
C THR A 217 20.07 17.65 13.32
N LEU A 218 20.76 17.60 12.17
CA LEU A 218 20.59 18.52 11.04
C LEU A 218 19.36 18.19 10.15
N TYR A 219 18.73 17.04 10.40
CA TYR A 219 17.66 16.49 9.57
C TYR A 219 16.31 16.41 10.29
N VAL A 220 16.30 16.37 11.64
CA VAL A 220 15.08 16.16 12.45
C VAL A 220 13.98 17.23 12.27
N GLU A 221 14.32 18.44 11.81
CA GLU A 221 13.34 19.50 11.53
C GLU A 221 12.66 19.36 10.16
N SER A 222 13.18 18.48 9.30
CA SER A 222 12.68 18.24 7.94
C SER A 222 12.08 16.83 7.76
N TYR A 223 12.55 15.87 8.55
CA TYR A 223 12.20 14.45 8.41
C TYR A 223 11.69 13.91 9.74
N GLU A 224 10.37 13.66 9.82
CA GLU A 224 9.76 13.01 10.97
C GLU A 224 9.92 11.50 10.83
N LEU A 225 10.79 10.91 11.64
CA LEU A 225 10.96 9.46 11.74
C LEU A 225 9.66 8.81 12.26
N LYS A 226 9.21 7.76 11.58
CA LYS A 226 8.01 6.98 11.90
C LYS A 226 8.33 5.59 12.43
N SER A 227 9.39 4.96 11.95
CA SER A 227 9.95 3.72 12.47
C SER A 227 10.75 3.97 13.77
N GLU A 228 11.22 2.91 14.45
CA GLU A 228 12.01 3.07 15.69
C GLU A 228 13.39 3.71 15.45
N SER A 229 13.98 3.48 14.27
CA SER A 229 15.29 4.00 13.87
C SER A 229 15.37 4.16 12.36
N GLY A 230 16.44 4.80 11.84
CA GLY A 230 16.63 4.92 10.39
C GLY A 230 17.32 6.18 9.86
N PHE A 231 17.68 7.14 10.73
CA PHE A 231 18.35 8.37 10.26
C PHE A 231 19.68 8.11 9.56
N LYS A 232 20.39 7.03 9.92
CA LYS A 232 21.62 6.65 9.24
C LYS A 232 21.35 6.29 7.78
N ASP A 233 20.33 5.47 7.53
CA ASP A 233 19.95 4.97 6.21
C ASP A 233 19.49 6.12 5.31
N LEU A 234 18.67 7.02 5.87
CA LEU A 234 18.28 8.26 5.18
C LEU A 234 19.50 9.12 4.82
N MET A 235 20.44 9.32 5.76
CA MET A 235 21.65 10.11 5.51
C MET A 235 22.57 9.46 4.49
N ASP A 236 22.69 8.13 4.47
CA ASP A 236 23.50 7.39 3.48
C ASP A 236 22.88 7.52 2.08
N MET A 237 21.55 7.44 1.96
CA MET A 237 20.83 7.69 0.71
C MET A 237 21.03 9.13 0.24
N ILE A 238 20.82 10.12 1.11
CA ILE A 238 21.03 11.55 0.80
C ILE A 238 22.48 11.81 0.40
N TYR A 239 23.45 11.24 1.12
CA TYR A 239 24.87 11.38 0.78
C TYR A 239 25.16 10.84 -0.62
N THR A 240 24.66 9.63 -0.91
CA THR A 240 24.81 8.97 -2.22
C THR A 240 24.16 9.80 -3.32
N LEU A 241 22.94 10.29 -3.13
CA LEU A 241 22.23 11.15 -4.09
C LEU A 241 23.05 12.40 -4.45
N ASN A 242 23.65 13.04 -3.44
CA ASN A 242 24.37 14.30 -3.61
C ASN A 242 25.82 14.14 -4.08
N ASN A 243 26.45 12.98 -3.87
CA ASN A 243 27.90 12.81 -4.04
C ASN A 243 28.33 11.61 -4.89
N ASN A 244 27.43 10.65 -5.14
CA ASN A 244 27.73 9.41 -5.85
C ASN A 244 26.48 8.87 -6.58
N ILE A 245 25.97 9.66 -7.53
CA ILE A 245 24.73 9.37 -8.26
C ILE A 245 24.75 8.01 -8.98
N ASP A 246 25.91 7.53 -9.43
CA ASP A 246 26.07 6.24 -10.10
C ASP A 246 25.74 5.04 -9.18
N SER A 247 25.65 5.25 -7.87
CA SER A 247 25.33 4.21 -6.89
C SER A 247 23.97 4.40 -6.20
N ILE A 248 23.15 5.35 -6.68
CA ILE A 248 21.89 5.72 -6.02
C ILE A 248 20.85 4.58 -6.01
N GLU A 249 20.85 3.72 -7.02
CA GLU A 249 19.95 2.56 -7.10
C GLU A 249 20.20 1.53 -5.99
N ASN A 250 21.30 1.61 -5.23
CA ASN A 250 21.46 0.77 -4.04
C ASN A 250 20.65 1.26 -2.82
N TYR A 251 20.11 2.48 -2.88
CA TYR A 251 19.46 3.15 -1.75
C TYR A 251 18.10 3.75 -2.09
N LEU A 252 17.76 3.91 -3.36
CA LEU A 252 16.53 4.53 -3.82
C LEU A 252 16.01 3.75 -5.02
N ASN A 253 14.72 3.41 -5.01
CA ASN A 253 14.05 2.99 -6.23
C ASN A 253 13.89 4.22 -7.14
N VAL A 254 14.81 4.35 -8.10
CA VAL A 254 14.89 5.52 -8.99
C VAL A 254 13.64 5.64 -9.83
N ASP A 255 13.15 4.55 -10.41
CA ASP A 255 11.99 4.58 -11.31
C ASP A 255 10.73 5.12 -10.60
N ARG A 256 10.48 4.70 -9.36
CA ARG A 256 9.40 5.23 -8.52
C ARG A 256 9.54 6.71 -8.25
N ALA A 257 10.76 7.18 -8.01
CA ALA A 257 11.04 8.60 -7.89
C ALA A 257 10.75 9.34 -9.21
N LEU A 258 11.09 8.78 -10.36
CA LEU A 258 10.79 9.37 -11.66
C LEU A 258 9.29 9.42 -11.94
N TRP A 259 8.52 8.37 -11.64
CA TRP A 259 7.05 8.38 -11.75
C TRP A 259 6.42 9.46 -10.89
N TYR A 260 6.84 9.58 -9.62
CA TYR A 260 6.39 10.63 -8.73
C TYR A 260 6.66 12.03 -9.31
N LEU A 261 7.88 12.28 -9.80
CA LEU A 261 8.24 13.55 -10.44
C LEU A 261 7.41 13.80 -11.70
N ALA A 262 7.15 12.76 -12.50
CA ALA A 262 6.44 12.86 -13.78
C ALA A 262 4.96 13.19 -13.56
N VAL A 263 4.29 12.50 -12.63
CA VAL A 263 2.90 12.80 -12.24
C VAL A 263 2.78 14.24 -11.77
N ASN A 264 3.65 14.68 -10.85
CA ASN A 264 3.66 16.07 -10.37
C ASN A 264 3.75 17.07 -11.53
N SER A 265 4.66 16.82 -12.48
CA SER A 265 4.86 17.66 -13.66
C SER A 265 3.66 17.65 -14.61
N CYS A 266 2.98 16.52 -14.79
CA CYS A 266 1.83 16.41 -15.70
C CYS A 266 0.56 17.05 -15.15
N ILE A 267 0.30 16.92 -13.84
CA ILE A 267 -0.95 17.41 -13.22
C ILE A 267 -0.78 18.73 -12.47
N LEU A 268 0.45 19.26 -12.45
CA LEU A 268 0.84 20.46 -11.72
C LEU A 268 0.48 20.38 -10.23
N ASN A 269 0.82 19.26 -9.57
CA ASN A 269 0.75 19.22 -8.11
C ASN A 269 1.85 20.10 -7.55
N ALA A 270 1.47 21.29 -7.07
CA ALA A 270 2.43 22.37 -6.85
C ALA A 270 3.01 22.40 -5.43
N ASP A 271 2.31 21.83 -4.44
CA ASP A 271 2.74 21.75 -3.04
C ASP A 271 3.47 20.44 -2.75
N THR A 272 4.47 20.12 -3.58
CA THR A 272 5.20 18.85 -3.57
C THR A 272 6.65 19.03 -4.01
N TYR A 273 7.50 18.02 -3.76
CA TYR A 273 8.95 18.08 -3.96
C TYR A 273 9.41 18.72 -5.28
N SER A 274 8.72 18.50 -6.41
CA SER A 274 9.23 18.88 -7.74
C SER A 274 8.85 20.26 -8.26
N LEU A 275 7.85 20.94 -7.69
CA LEU A 275 7.33 22.20 -8.23
C LEU A 275 7.60 23.41 -7.35
N VAL A 276 6.65 23.88 -6.54
CA VAL A 276 6.78 25.15 -5.82
C VAL A 276 7.41 24.91 -4.45
N ASN A 277 6.69 24.25 -3.55
CA ASN A 277 7.18 23.97 -2.18
C ASN A 277 7.79 22.58 -2.10
N VAL A 278 8.96 22.43 -1.48
CA VAL A 278 9.59 21.09 -1.34
C VAL A 278 9.10 20.38 -0.08
N ARG A 279 8.02 19.61 -0.17
CA ARG A 279 7.41 18.89 0.97
C ARG A 279 6.46 17.80 0.48
N ASN A 280 5.69 17.23 1.41
CA ASN A 280 4.52 16.41 1.19
C ASN A 280 4.79 15.07 0.48
N TYR A 281 5.72 14.29 1.05
CA TYR A 281 5.97 12.91 0.65
C TYR A 281 6.41 12.08 1.86
N TYR A 282 6.35 10.76 1.71
CA TYR A 282 7.01 9.83 2.63
C TYR A 282 8.16 9.12 1.91
N LEU A 283 9.08 8.59 2.72
CA LEU A 283 10.10 7.65 2.29
C LEU A 283 9.99 6.39 3.14
N TYR A 284 9.84 5.24 2.49
CA TYR A 284 9.82 3.93 3.13
C TYR A 284 10.94 3.07 2.55
N GLN A 285 11.83 2.51 3.36
CA GLN A 285 12.88 1.60 2.89
C GLN A 285 12.38 0.17 2.98
N THR A 286 12.23 -0.47 1.83
CA THR A 286 11.88 -1.90 1.72
C THR A 286 13.08 -2.78 2.12
N GLU A 287 12.85 -4.05 2.45
CA GLU A 287 13.88 -5.02 2.87
C GLU A 287 15.07 -5.12 1.90
N ASN A 288 14.83 -4.88 0.62
CA ASN A 288 15.86 -4.82 -0.43
C ASN A 288 16.85 -3.64 -0.27
N GLY A 289 16.65 -2.76 0.71
CA GLY A 289 17.49 -1.62 1.05
C GLY A 289 17.21 -0.34 0.26
N GLN A 290 16.20 -0.32 -0.61
CA GLN A 290 15.82 0.86 -1.39
C GLN A 290 14.69 1.65 -0.73
N PHE A 291 14.88 2.97 -0.63
CA PHE A 291 13.79 3.89 -0.31
C PHE A 291 12.80 4.00 -1.48
N GLN A 292 11.53 4.02 -1.11
CA GLN A 292 10.36 4.14 -1.95
C GLN A 292 9.71 5.48 -1.61
N ILE A 293 9.50 6.33 -2.61
CA ILE A 293 8.79 7.59 -2.43
C ILE A 293 7.28 7.36 -2.52
N ILE A 294 6.53 7.94 -1.58
CA ILE A 294 5.06 7.83 -1.54
C ILE A 294 4.48 9.26 -1.51
N PRO A 295 3.60 9.63 -2.47
CA PRO A 295 2.99 10.95 -2.49
C PRO A 295 2.04 11.14 -1.30
N TRP A 296 1.97 12.36 -0.77
CA TRP A 296 1.06 12.70 0.31
C TRP A 296 0.51 14.12 0.11
N ASP A 297 -0.66 14.40 0.71
CA ASP A 297 -1.30 15.73 0.73
C ASP A 297 -1.41 16.36 -0.66
N VAL A 298 -2.05 15.64 -1.57
CA VAL A 298 -2.15 16.02 -2.99
C VAL A 298 -3.33 16.96 -3.28
N SER A 299 -3.84 17.66 -2.25
CA SER A 299 -4.97 18.60 -2.38
C SER A 299 -4.65 19.81 -3.26
N GLU A 300 -3.36 20.15 -3.38
CA GLU A 300 -2.85 21.22 -4.24
C GLU A 300 -2.48 20.75 -5.65
N SER A 301 -3.01 19.60 -6.08
CA SER A 301 -3.07 19.19 -7.48
C SER A 301 -3.75 20.27 -8.34
N PHE A 302 -3.33 20.40 -9.60
CA PHE A 302 -3.81 21.45 -10.50
C PHE A 302 -3.54 22.86 -9.95
N ILE A 303 -2.35 23.05 -9.37
CA ILE A 303 -1.83 24.26 -8.70
C ILE A 303 -2.57 24.63 -7.39
N GLY A 304 -3.86 24.35 -7.28
CA GLY A 304 -4.63 24.58 -6.07
C GLY A 304 -4.62 26.05 -5.62
N ALA A 305 -4.40 26.26 -4.32
CA ALA A 305 -4.20 27.55 -3.67
C ALA A 305 -2.81 28.16 -3.88
N LEU A 306 -1.87 27.48 -4.53
CA LEU A 306 -0.55 28.10 -4.75
C LEU A 306 -0.63 29.29 -5.72
N THR A 307 -1.64 29.33 -6.59
CA THR A 307 -1.99 30.53 -7.38
C THR A 307 -2.23 31.76 -6.49
N PHE A 308 -2.86 31.58 -5.33
CA PHE A 308 -3.07 32.64 -4.36
C PHE A 308 -1.75 33.07 -3.71
N TRP A 309 -0.91 32.14 -3.24
CA TRP A 309 0.30 32.51 -2.49
C TRP A 309 1.50 32.95 -3.34
N TRP A 310 1.57 32.57 -4.61
CA TRP A 310 2.74 32.80 -5.45
C TRP A 310 2.51 33.73 -6.66
N GLY A 311 1.25 34.10 -6.94
CA GLY A 311 0.86 35.30 -7.71
C GLY A 311 1.17 35.35 -9.22
N ASP A 312 2.05 34.50 -9.76
CA ASP A 312 2.37 34.44 -11.20
C ASP A 312 1.94 33.10 -11.83
N VAL A 313 0.69 33.07 -12.28
CA VAL A 313 0.02 31.85 -12.73
C VAL A 313 0.51 31.38 -14.11
N GLU A 314 0.93 32.29 -14.99
CA GLU A 314 1.46 31.95 -16.32
C GLU A 314 2.74 31.11 -16.19
N ASN A 315 3.61 31.44 -15.24
CA ASN A 315 4.84 30.68 -14.98
C ASN A 315 4.56 29.28 -14.37
N LEU A 316 3.41 29.06 -13.73
CA LEU A 316 3.07 27.76 -13.13
C LEU A 316 2.50 26.77 -14.15
N TYR A 317 1.64 27.22 -15.08
CA TYR A 317 1.11 26.33 -16.14
C TYR A 317 2.22 25.80 -17.04
N GLU A 318 3.20 26.67 -17.35
CA GLU A 318 4.35 26.37 -18.20
C GLU A 318 5.59 25.94 -17.40
N ALA A 319 5.43 25.57 -16.11
CA ALA A 319 6.54 25.13 -15.28
C ALA A 319 7.34 24.01 -15.96
N SER A 320 8.66 24.16 -16.00
CA SER A 320 9.52 23.23 -16.75
C SER A 320 9.42 21.83 -16.15
N PRO A 321 9.22 20.76 -16.95
CA PRO A 321 9.24 19.40 -16.44
C PRO A 321 10.62 19.00 -15.89
N TYR A 322 11.70 19.73 -16.20
CA TYR A 322 13.05 19.42 -15.73
C TYR A 322 13.52 20.31 -14.58
N PHE A 323 12.98 21.53 -14.48
CA PHE A 323 13.46 22.53 -13.54
C PHE A 323 12.41 23.08 -12.57
N GLY A 324 11.15 22.68 -12.72
CA GLY A 324 10.04 23.18 -11.91
C GLY A 324 9.68 24.63 -12.22
N TYR A 325 9.14 25.32 -11.22
CA TYR A 325 8.62 26.69 -11.33
C TYR A 325 9.72 27.77 -11.34
N ASP A 326 10.76 27.63 -10.50
CA ASP A 326 11.91 28.54 -10.49
C ASP A 326 13.23 27.76 -10.41
N PRO A 327 14.06 27.73 -11.48
CA PRO A 327 15.35 27.04 -11.48
C PRO A 327 16.42 27.68 -10.56
N TYR A 328 16.14 28.84 -9.96
CA TYR A 328 17.09 29.61 -9.16
C TYR A 328 16.76 29.64 -7.66
N ILE A 329 15.66 29.01 -7.23
CA ILE A 329 15.23 28.98 -5.83
C ILE A 329 15.24 27.53 -5.32
N GLU A 330 16.20 27.28 -4.42
CA GLU A 330 16.43 26.06 -3.63
C GLU A 330 17.11 24.86 -4.32
N ASP A 331 18.02 24.22 -3.60
CA ASP A 331 18.69 22.98 -4.03
C ASP A 331 17.66 21.83 -4.07
N ARG A 332 17.44 21.23 -5.24
CA ARG A 332 16.62 20.01 -5.44
C ARG A 332 17.46 18.81 -5.90
N PRO A 333 18.32 18.23 -5.03
CA PRO A 333 19.18 17.10 -5.38
C PRO A 333 18.49 15.91 -6.03
N LEU A 334 17.25 15.58 -5.65
CA LEU A 334 16.54 14.45 -6.25
C LEU A 334 16.21 14.73 -7.72
N LEU A 335 15.56 15.87 -8.00
CA LEU A 335 15.19 16.26 -9.36
C LEU A 335 16.43 16.47 -10.23
N TYR A 336 17.37 17.31 -9.78
CA TYR A 336 18.53 17.67 -10.58
C TYR A 336 19.58 16.56 -10.65
N GLY A 337 19.76 15.79 -9.59
CA GLY A 337 20.69 14.66 -9.57
C GLY A 337 20.24 13.54 -10.50
N LEU A 338 18.98 13.13 -10.42
CA LEU A 338 18.44 12.06 -11.27
C LEU A 338 18.39 12.50 -12.75
N LEU A 339 17.83 13.67 -13.05
CA LEU A 339 17.64 14.10 -14.44
C LEU A 339 18.93 14.57 -15.14
N GLN A 340 20.05 14.65 -14.43
CA GLN A 340 21.38 14.80 -15.03
C GLN A 340 21.92 13.50 -15.64
N VAL A 341 21.39 12.35 -15.22
CA VAL A 341 21.74 11.04 -15.79
C VAL A 341 20.88 10.81 -17.04
N ASP A 342 21.49 10.65 -18.20
CA ASP A 342 20.77 10.60 -19.49
C ASP A 342 19.75 9.46 -19.57
N SER A 343 20.05 8.29 -19.02
CA SER A 343 19.12 7.16 -18.97
C SER A 343 17.90 7.45 -18.10
N TYR A 344 18.10 7.98 -16.89
CA TYR A 344 16.99 8.35 -16.00
C TYR A 344 16.13 9.45 -16.59
N ARG A 345 16.74 10.45 -17.25
CA ARG A 345 15.99 11.50 -17.96
C ARG A 345 15.12 10.92 -19.08
N LYS A 346 15.63 9.97 -19.86
CA LYS A 346 14.86 9.33 -20.95
C LYS A 346 13.74 8.43 -20.43
N ILE A 347 13.93 7.77 -19.28
CA ILE A 347 12.87 7.03 -18.58
C ILE A 347 11.79 8.01 -18.12
N TYR A 348 12.18 9.11 -17.48
CA TYR A 348 11.28 10.18 -17.06
C TYR A 348 10.48 10.79 -18.23
N ASP A 349 11.13 11.04 -19.37
CA ASP A 349 10.47 11.52 -20.58
C ASP A 349 9.46 10.48 -21.12
N ALA A 350 9.75 9.17 -21.01
CA ALA A 350 8.81 8.10 -21.33
C ALA A 350 7.60 8.12 -20.38
N HIS A 351 7.83 8.27 -19.07
CA HIS A 351 6.77 8.36 -18.06
C HIS A 351 5.83 9.54 -18.32
N ILE A 352 6.36 10.72 -18.66
CA ILE A 352 5.54 11.87 -19.07
C ILE A 352 4.70 11.53 -20.30
N ARG A 353 5.27 10.90 -21.33
CA ARG A 353 4.52 10.50 -22.53
C ARG A 353 3.39 9.52 -22.19
N THR A 354 3.65 8.54 -21.33
CA THR A 354 2.65 7.57 -20.86
C THR A 354 1.51 8.31 -20.14
N ILE A 355 1.79 9.17 -19.16
CA ILE A 355 0.75 9.95 -18.45
C ILE A 355 -0.04 10.84 -19.41
N MET A 356 0.65 11.50 -20.35
CA MET A 356 -0.01 12.34 -21.35
C MET A 356 -0.98 11.53 -22.21
N ASN A 357 -0.61 10.32 -22.63
CA ASN A 357 -1.43 9.47 -23.50
C ASN A 357 -2.56 8.76 -22.77
N ASP A 358 -2.30 8.23 -21.58
CA ASP A 358 -3.28 7.52 -20.76
C ASP A 358 -4.35 8.44 -20.20
N PHE A 359 -3.95 9.67 -19.86
CA PHE A 359 -4.74 10.52 -19.00
C PHE A 359 -5.02 11.88 -19.63
N ILE A 360 -4.01 12.73 -19.82
CA ILE A 360 -4.19 14.15 -20.19
C ILE A 360 -4.81 14.35 -21.58
N ASN A 361 -4.47 13.49 -22.54
CA ASN A 361 -4.95 13.57 -23.92
C ASN A 361 -6.26 12.79 -24.17
N THR A 362 -6.89 12.26 -23.12
CA THR A 362 -8.14 11.49 -23.20
C THR A 362 -9.34 12.27 -22.63
N THR A 363 -10.54 11.67 -22.65
CA THR A 363 -11.72 12.22 -21.97
C THR A 363 -11.88 11.68 -20.54
N TYR A 364 -11.06 10.71 -20.12
CA TYR A 364 -11.18 10.01 -18.85
C TYR A 364 -11.27 10.98 -17.66
N PHE A 365 -10.45 12.03 -17.69
CA PHE A 365 -10.41 13.00 -16.60
C PHE A 365 -11.66 13.88 -16.50
N GLU A 366 -12.19 14.34 -17.64
CA GLU A 366 -13.41 15.13 -17.68
C GLU A 366 -14.60 14.32 -17.13
N ASP A 367 -14.68 13.04 -17.51
CA ASP A 367 -15.70 12.11 -17.03
C ASP A 367 -15.58 11.89 -15.51
N ALA A 368 -14.37 11.66 -14.99
CA ALA A 368 -14.12 11.48 -13.56
C ALA A 368 -14.46 12.73 -12.72
N VAL A 369 -14.13 13.92 -13.22
CA VAL A 369 -14.47 15.20 -12.57
C VAL A 369 -15.98 15.41 -12.49
N GLU A 370 -16.71 15.08 -13.57
CA GLU A 370 -18.16 15.16 -13.62
C GLU A 370 -18.83 14.14 -12.69
N GLU A 371 -18.36 12.89 -12.69
CA GLU A 371 -18.86 11.81 -11.83
C GLU A 371 -18.75 12.17 -10.34
N LEU A 372 -17.56 12.54 -9.87
CA LEU A 372 -17.35 13.00 -8.49
C LEU A 372 -18.22 14.22 -8.17
N GLY A 373 -18.43 15.11 -9.14
CA GLY A 373 -19.33 16.24 -9.01
C GLY A 373 -20.78 15.84 -8.79
N ASN A 374 -21.25 14.82 -9.48
CA ASN A 374 -22.61 14.30 -9.36
C ASN A 374 -22.82 13.57 -8.02
N ILE A 375 -21.83 12.79 -7.58
CA ILE A 375 -21.84 12.06 -6.30
C ILE A 375 -22.00 13.04 -5.13
N ALA A 376 -21.15 14.07 -5.06
CA ALA A 376 -21.10 14.99 -3.93
C ALA A 376 -22.03 16.20 -4.04
N TYR A 377 -22.78 16.37 -5.14
CA TYR A 377 -23.54 17.60 -5.39
C TYR A 377 -24.49 17.98 -4.25
N ASN A 378 -25.33 17.04 -3.80
CA ASN A 378 -26.31 17.32 -2.76
C ASN A 378 -25.62 17.60 -1.41
N SER A 379 -24.63 16.80 -1.02
CA SER A 379 -23.83 17.04 0.19
C SER A 379 -23.17 18.40 0.19
N ALA A 380 -22.57 18.82 -0.93
CA ALA A 380 -21.92 20.11 -1.04
C ALA A 380 -22.92 21.28 -0.91
N GLN A 381 -24.17 21.11 -1.35
CA GLN A 381 -25.23 22.11 -1.16
C GLN A 381 -25.77 22.13 0.27
N ASP A 382 -25.83 20.97 0.93
CA ASP A 382 -26.34 20.80 2.28
C ASP A 382 -25.28 21.05 3.37
N ASP A 383 -24.01 21.24 2.99
CA ASP A 383 -22.92 21.58 3.90
C ASP A 383 -23.26 22.88 4.67
N PRO A 384 -23.34 22.85 6.01
CA PRO A 384 -23.68 24.02 6.81
C PRO A 384 -22.47 24.94 7.08
N ASN A 385 -21.25 24.48 6.82
CA ASN A 385 -19.99 25.17 7.12
C ASN A 385 -19.03 25.32 5.91
N PRO A 386 -19.52 25.57 4.68
CA PRO A 386 -18.68 25.70 3.51
C PRO A 386 -17.86 26.99 3.60
N ILE A 387 -16.64 26.94 3.08
CA ILE A 387 -15.74 28.09 3.07
C ILE A 387 -15.87 28.88 1.76
N PHE A 388 -16.04 28.17 0.64
CA PHE A 388 -16.19 28.74 -0.70
C PHE A 388 -17.54 28.32 -1.32
N LEU A 389 -18.60 29.04 -0.92
CA LEU A 389 -20.03 28.70 -1.09
C LEU A 389 -20.50 28.38 -2.53
N ASP A 390 -19.89 28.97 -3.55
CA ASP A 390 -20.33 28.86 -4.96
C ASP A 390 -19.25 28.27 -5.90
N GLY A 391 -18.13 27.81 -5.33
CA GLY A 391 -17.00 27.27 -6.06
C GLY A 391 -17.16 25.81 -6.51
N PHE A 392 -18.12 25.07 -5.95
CA PHE A 392 -18.24 23.61 -6.15
C PHE A 392 -18.35 23.19 -7.62
N GLN A 393 -19.04 23.96 -8.45
CA GLN A 393 -19.15 23.68 -9.89
C GLN A 393 -18.30 24.64 -10.74
N SER A 394 -18.23 25.92 -10.36
CA SER A 394 -17.49 26.94 -11.13
C SER A 394 -16.00 26.64 -11.16
N ASN A 395 -15.40 26.26 -10.01
CA ASN A 395 -13.96 26.02 -9.91
C ASN A 395 -13.48 24.74 -10.61
N VAL A 396 -14.36 24.04 -11.32
CA VAL A 396 -13.95 22.99 -12.24
C VAL A 396 -13.36 23.57 -13.53
N ASN A 397 -14.02 24.57 -14.13
CA ASN A 397 -13.69 25.08 -15.47
C ASN A 397 -13.04 26.47 -15.46
N GLU A 398 -12.98 27.12 -14.30
CA GLU A 398 -12.41 28.45 -14.15
C GLU A 398 -11.73 28.61 -12.79
N ASN A 399 -10.81 29.56 -12.70
CA ASN A 399 -10.23 29.95 -11.42
C ASN A 399 -11.30 30.60 -10.54
N TYR A 400 -11.34 30.21 -9.26
CA TYR A 400 -12.27 30.76 -8.28
C TYR A 400 -11.70 32.05 -7.69
N TRP A 401 -12.27 33.19 -8.08
CA TRP A 401 -11.81 34.51 -7.63
C TRP A 401 -12.51 34.94 -6.35
N PHE A 402 -11.75 35.36 -5.34
CA PHE A 402 -12.26 35.87 -4.09
C PHE A 402 -11.48 37.09 -3.61
N TRP A 403 -12.12 37.91 -2.78
CA TRP A 403 -11.48 39.06 -2.16
C TRP A 403 -10.90 38.67 -0.81
N ASP A 404 -9.57 38.72 -0.67
CA ASP A 404 -8.91 38.51 0.60
C ASP A 404 -8.98 39.79 1.45
N GLN A 405 -9.77 39.72 2.53
CA GLN A 405 -9.93 40.84 3.46
C GLN A 405 -8.66 41.10 4.29
N GLY A 406 -7.81 40.08 4.48
CA GLY A 406 -6.57 40.20 5.23
C GLY A 406 -5.52 41.00 4.47
N GLU A 407 -5.34 40.70 3.18
CA GLU A 407 -4.37 41.38 2.32
C GLU A 407 -4.94 42.58 1.55
N GLY A 408 -6.26 42.66 1.40
CA GLY A 408 -6.93 43.76 0.70
C GLY A 408 -6.72 43.72 -0.83
N ASN A 409 -6.63 42.52 -1.40
CA ASN A 409 -6.45 42.25 -2.82
C ASN A 409 -7.41 41.14 -3.31
N TRP A 410 -7.54 41.03 -4.63
CA TRP A 410 -8.23 39.88 -5.26
C TRP A 410 -7.23 38.74 -5.42
N ASN A 411 -7.64 37.53 -5.05
CA ASN A 411 -6.89 36.30 -5.18
C ASN A 411 -7.73 35.22 -5.88
N ALA A 412 -7.07 34.12 -6.26
CA ALA A 412 -7.73 33.02 -6.94
C ALA A 412 -7.23 31.66 -6.48
N LEU A 413 -8.13 30.67 -6.52
CA LEU A 413 -7.80 29.25 -6.47
C LEU A 413 -7.90 28.68 -7.88
N SER A 414 -6.89 27.93 -8.32
CA SER A 414 -6.88 27.37 -9.68
C SER A 414 -8.04 26.41 -9.90
N GLY A 415 -8.65 26.47 -11.08
CA GLY A 415 -9.64 25.47 -11.48
C GLY A 415 -8.99 24.18 -11.98
N ILE A 416 -9.77 23.12 -12.12
CA ILE A 416 -9.26 21.80 -12.48
C ILE A 416 -8.98 21.68 -13.99
N LEU A 417 -10.04 21.76 -14.81
CA LEU A 417 -9.98 21.50 -16.25
C LEU A 417 -9.25 22.61 -17.01
N ASN A 418 -9.41 23.87 -16.60
CA ASN A 418 -8.68 24.96 -17.25
C ASN A 418 -7.17 24.88 -16.97
N THR A 419 -6.76 24.44 -15.78
CA THR A 419 -5.33 24.25 -15.46
C THR A 419 -4.75 23.11 -16.29
N LEU A 420 -5.46 21.99 -16.39
CA LEU A 420 -4.99 20.87 -17.22
C LEU A 420 -4.98 21.21 -18.70
N GLU A 421 -5.93 21.99 -19.21
CA GLU A 421 -5.94 22.40 -20.61
C GLU A 421 -4.71 23.25 -20.97
N GLU A 422 -4.33 24.22 -20.12
CA GLU A 422 -3.10 24.99 -20.30
C GLU A 422 -1.87 24.07 -20.25
N ARG A 423 -1.82 23.16 -19.27
CA ARG A 423 -0.70 22.21 -19.12
C ARG A 423 -0.59 21.27 -20.31
N LYS A 424 -1.71 20.76 -20.80
CA LYS A 424 -1.82 19.89 -21.97
C LYS A 424 -1.29 20.59 -23.22
N ASN A 425 -1.69 21.84 -23.45
CA ASN A 425 -1.21 22.62 -24.58
C ASN A 425 0.32 22.82 -24.51
N PHE A 426 0.84 23.18 -23.34
CA PHE A 426 2.27 23.33 -23.12
C PHE A 426 3.05 22.04 -23.38
N LEU A 427 2.63 20.91 -22.79
CA LEU A 427 3.36 19.63 -22.91
C LEU A 427 3.27 19.05 -24.31
N ASN A 428 2.12 19.12 -24.99
CA ASN A 428 2.00 18.63 -26.37
C ASN A 428 2.91 19.39 -27.35
N ASP A 429 3.18 20.68 -27.11
CA ASP A 429 4.12 21.48 -27.89
C ASP A 429 5.58 21.31 -27.45
N HIS A 430 5.83 20.62 -26.33
CA HIS A 430 7.17 20.44 -25.78
C HIS A 430 7.99 19.41 -26.61
N PRO A 431 9.31 19.64 -26.84
CA PRO A 431 10.15 18.74 -27.64
C PRO A 431 10.14 17.27 -27.22
N LEU A 432 10.02 16.98 -25.92
CA LEU A 432 9.98 15.60 -25.38
C LEU A 432 8.85 14.74 -25.97
N MET A 433 7.75 15.36 -26.40
CA MET A 433 6.61 14.64 -27.00
C MET A 433 6.87 14.23 -28.46
N ASN A 434 7.92 14.76 -29.08
CA ASN A 434 8.23 14.58 -30.50
C ASN A 434 9.53 13.78 -30.74
N GLU A 435 10.03 13.10 -29.71
CA GLU A 435 11.21 12.24 -29.83
C GLU A 435 10.92 11.00 -30.69
N SER A 436 11.95 10.50 -31.39
CA SER A 436 11.84 9.29 -32.20
C SER A 436 11.92 8.06 -31.29
N ASN A 437 10.79 7.61 -30.74
CA ASN A 437 10.75 6.51 -29.78
C ASN A 437 11.07 5.14 -30.42
N PRO A 438 11.72 4.21 -29.69
CA PRO A 438 11.72 2.79 -30.05
C PRO A 438 10.29 2.25 -30.14
N ASP A 439 10.00 1.42 -31.14
CA ASP A 439 8.67 0.85 -31.37
C ASP A 439 8.67 -0.63 -30.98
N ILE A 440 8.04 -0.94 -29.84
CA ILE A 440 7.90 -2.31 -29.31
C ILE A 440 6.59 -2.90 -29.84
N GLU A 441 6.67 -3.77 -30.86
CA GLU A 441 5.49 -4.31 -31.55
C GLU A 441 4.78 -5.38 -30.71
N TYR A 442 5.55 -6.23 -30.03
CA TYR A 442 5.04 -7.25 -29.11
C TYR A 442 6.12 -7.71 -28.14
N VAL A 443 5.69 -8.30 -27.02
CA VAL A 443 6.51 -9.14 -26.15
C VAL A 443 5.99 -10.57 -26.27
N SER A 444 6.86 -11.56 -26.13
CA SER A 444 6.49 -12.97 -26.18
C SER A 444 7.33 -13.81 -25.21
N GLN A 445 6.70 -14.83 -24.64
CA GLN A 445 7.32 -15.86 -23.82
C GLN A 445 7.18 -17.21 -24.54
N ASN A 446 8.25 -17.99 -24.60
CA ASN A 446 8.27 -19.26 -25.32
C ASN A 446 7.47 -20.39 -24.63
N ILE A 447 7.35 -20.37 -23.29
CA ILE A 447 6.73 -21.41 -22.48
C ILE A 447 5.74 -20.76 -21.52
N GLU A 448 4.43 -21.00 -21.67
CA GLU A 448 3.39 -20.38 -20.82
C GLU A 448 3.47 -20.80 -19.35
N ASN A 449 3.74 -22.09 -19.08
CA ASN A 449 3.78 -22.67 -17.73
C ASN A 449 5.13 -23.41 -17.53
N PRO A 450 6.22 -22.67 -17.28
CA PRO A 450 7.54 -23.29 -17.19
C PRO A 450 7.63 -24.25 -16.01
N GLN A 451 8.35 -25.35 -16.21
CA GLN A 451 8.71 -26.31 -15.17
C GLN A 451 10.13 -26.04 -14.67
N ASN A 452 10.51 -26.67 -13.56
CA ASN A 452 11.85 -26.59 -13.02
C ASN A 452 12.93 -26.95 -14.07
N GLY A 453 13.90 -26.05 -14.26
CA GLY A 453 14.98 -26.19 -15.23
C GLY A 453 14.61 -25.93 -16.69
N ASP A 454 13.37 -25.52 -17.00
CA ASP A 454 13.00 -25.07 -18.34
C ASP A 454 13.75 -23.77 -18.71
N GLU A 455 14.23 -23.70 -19.95
CA GLU A 455 14.86 -22.49 -20.49
C GLU A 455 13.80 -21.52 -21.00
N VAL A 456 13.38 -20.59 -20.13
CA VAL A 456 12.43 -19.53 -20.50
C VAL A 456 13.14 -18.47 -21.33
N ILE A 457 12.58 -18.17 -22.49
CA ILE A 457 13.07 -17.15 -23.41
C ILE A 457 11.98 -16.09 -23.56
N ILE A 458 12.36 -14.85 -23.28
CA ILE A 458 11.56 -13.68 -23.62
C ILE A 458 12.06 -13.12 -24.94
N SER A 459 11.14 -12.82 -25.85
CA SER A 459 11.44 -12.21 -27.14
C SER A 459 10.54 -11.02 -27.41
N SER A 460 11.04 -10.04 -28.16
CA SER A 460 10.27 -8.86 -28.51
C SER A 460 10.71 -8.35 -29.87
N LYS A 461 9.75 -7.98 -30.71
CA LYS A 461 10.06 -7.32 -31.99
C LYS A 461 10.09 -5.82 -31.79
N ILE A 462 11.25 -5.22 -32.03
CA ILE A 462 11.51 -3.82 -31.69
C ILE A 462 12.24 -3.15 -32.84
N THR A 463 11.70 -2.02 -33.31
CA THR A 463 12.36 -1.19 -34.34
C THR A 463 12.79 0.16 -33.78
N ASN A 464 13.64 0.88 -34.53
CA ASN A 464 14.21 2.18 -34.11
C ASN A 464 14.93 2.08 -32.75
N VAL A 465 15.77 1.05 -32.58
CA VAL A 465 16.43 0.73 -31.31
C VAL A 465 17.93 0.52 -31.50
N ASN A 466 18.71 0.87 -30.48
CA ASN A 466 20.16 0.64 -30.45
C ASN A 466 20.57 -0.39 -29.40
N GLN A 467 19.82 -0.51 -28.30
CA GLN A 467 19.97 -1.56 -27.31
C GLN A 467 18.64 -1.85 -26.64
N VAL A 468 18.47 -3.12 -26.27
CA VAL A 468 17.27 -3.66 -25.64
C VAL A 468 17.70 -4.40 -24.39
N GLU A 469 16.99 -4.14 -23.30
CA GLU A 469 17.21 -4.76 -22.01
C GLU A 469 15.93 -5.45 -21.56
N LEU A 470 16.07 -6.68 -21.08
CA LEU A 470 15.08 -7.39 -20.29
C LEU A 470 15.40 -7.07 -18.83
N MET A 471 14.49 -6.35 -18.17
CA MET A 471 14.61 -5.98 -16.78
C MET A 471 13.88 -7.04 -15.97
N ILE A 472 14.56 -7.70 -15.01
CA ILE A 472 14.02 -8.87 -14.29
C ILE A 472 14.24 -8.74 -12.79
N THR A 473 13.22 -9.11 -12.00
CA THR A 473 13.37 -9.41 -10.57
C THR A 473 12.60 -10.69 -10.18
N THR A 474 12.79 -11.15 -8.95
CA THR A 474 12.11 -12.29 -8.34
C THR A 474 11.42 -11.88 -7.04
N GLN A 475 10.60 -12.77 -6.45
CA GLN A 475 9.93 -12.49 -5.18
C GLN A 475 10.89 -12.04 -4.05
N THR A 476 12.12 -12.57 -4.00
CA THR A 476 13.09 -12.23 -2.95
C THR A 476 13.72 -10.83 -3.07
N ASP A 477 13.54 -10.15 -4.20
CA ASP A 477 14.16 -8.83 -4.47
C ASP A 477 13.11 -7.90 -5.11
N HIS A 478 11.85 -8.01 -4.63
CA HIS A 478 10.69 -7.26 -5.12
C HIS A 478 11.08 -5.81 -5.45
N PHE A 479 10.67 -5.34 -6.63
CA PHE A 479 10.90 -3.97 -7.12
C PHE A 479 12.35 -3.54 -7.39
N ASN A 480 13.33 -4.46 -7.34
CA ASN A 480 14.72 -4.18 -7.70
C ASN A 480 15.13 -4.90 -9.00
N PHE A 481 14.66 -4.40 -10.13
CA PHE A 481 14.90 -5.03 -11.43
C PHE A 481 16.36 -4.92 -11.88
N LYS A 482 16.94 -6.05 -12.29
CA LYS A 482 18.28 -6.12 -12.88
C LYS A 482 18.19 -6.19 -14.40
N SER A 483 19.12 -5.52 -15.07
CA SER A 483 19.20 -5.47 -16.54
C SER A 483 19.91 -6.69 -17.12
N TYR A 484 19.29 -7.30 -18.13
CA TYR A 484 19.85 -8.35 -18.98
C TYR A 484 19.75 -7.95 -20.45
N GLU A 485 20.85 -7.96 -21.19
CA GLU A 485 20.88 -7.58 -22.60
C GLU A 485 20.05 -8.56 -23.47
N MET A 486 19.13 -8.02 -24.28
CA MET A 486 18.44 -8.79 -25.33
C MET A 486 19.14 -8.58 -26.67
N ASN A 487 19.27 -9.65 -27.46
CA ASN A 487 20.06 -9.63 -28.69
C ASN A 487 19.27 -10.15 -29.91
N ASP A 488 19.51 -9.54 -31.08
CA ASP A 488 19.04 -9.95 -32.42
C ASP A 488 20.24 -10.51 -33.21
N SER A 489 20.76 -11.64 -32.77
CA SER A 489 22.06 -12.21 -33.21
C SER A 489 22.01 -13.67 -33.67
N GLY A 490 20.83 -14.27 -33.69
CA GLY A 490 20.58 -15.68 -34.02
C GLY A 490 21.05 -16.65 -32.94
N ILE A 491 21.20 -16.19 -31.69
CA ILE A 491 21.60 -16.97 -30.50
C ILE A 491 20.77 -16.55 -29.28
N ASN A 492 20.86 -17.30 -28.18
CA ASN A 492 20.17 -17.02 -26.90
C ASN A 492 18.63 -16.91 -27.03
N GLY A 493 18.06 -17.74 -27.89
CA GLY A 493 16.62 -17.78 -28.15
C GLY A 493 16.19 -17.09 -29.44
N ASP A 494 17.04 -16.23 -30.01
CA ASP A 494 16.77 -15.60 -31.30
C ASP A 494 17.04 -16.59 -32.44
N LEU A 495 16.07 -16.70 -33.34
CA LEU A 495 16.08 -17.63 -34.46
C LEU A 495 16.77 -17.07 -35.70
N LEU A 496 16.74 -15.75 -35.91
CA LEU A 496 17.18 -15.12 -37.16
C LEU A 496 17.82 -13.76 -36.89
N ALA A 497 19.16 -13.74 -36.89
CA ALA A 497 19.92 -12.50 -36.75
C ALA A 497 19.52 -11.40 -37.77
N GLY A 498 19.28 -10.19 -37.27
CA GLY A 498 18.98 -8.99 -38.02
C GLY A 498 17.55 -8.92 -38.54
N ASP A 499 16.59 -9.54 -37.85
CA ASP A 499 15.16 -9.49 -38.20
C ASP A 499 14.30 -8.61 -37.28
N ASP A 500 14.97 -7.82 -36.43
CA ASP A 500 14.39 -6.92 -35.43
C ASP A 500 13.71 -7.65 -34.25
N VAL A 501 13.92 -8.98 -34.10
CA VAL A 501 13.48 -9.74 -32.93
C VAL A 501 14.63 -9.93 -31.95
N TYR A 502 14.51 -9.28 -30.79
CA TYR A 502 15.47 -9.37 -29.71
C TYR A 502 15.02 -10.44 -28.74
N SER A 503 15.95 -11.23 -28.21
CA SER A 503 15.65 -12.27 -27.22
C SER A 503 16.66 -12.30 -26.07
N CYS A 504 16.20 -12.80 -24.92
CA CYS A 504 17.03 -13.10 -23.77
C CYS A 504 16.53 -14.36 -23.06
N VAL A 505 17.46 -15.20 -22.62
CA VAL A 505 17.18 -16.35 -21.75
C VAL A 505 17.09 -15.83 -20.32
N VAL A 506 15.98 -16.09 -19.65
CA VAL A 506 15.78 -15.72 -18.25
C VAL A 506 16.72 -16.57 -17.38
N PRO A 507 17.48 -15.97 -16.44
CA PRO A 507 18.48 -16.69 -15.66
C PRO A 507 17.88 -17.47 -14.47
N PHE A 508 16.57 -17.42 -14.28
CA PHE A 508 15.85 -18.05 -13.18
C PHE A 508 14.95 -19.16 -13.72
N SER A 509 15.15 -20.38 -13.23
CA SER A 509 14.41 -21.56 -13.67
C SER A 509 14.07 -22.52 -12.53
N ASP A 510 14.36 -22.12 -11.29
CA ASP A 510 14.15 -22.96 -10.11
C ASP A 510 12.66 -23.04 -9.80
N SER A 511 12.24 -24.19 -9.28
CA SER A 511 10.85 -24.44 -8.91
C SER A 511 10.29 -23.33 -8.01
N GLY A 512 9.02 -22.93 -8.21
CA GLY A 512 8.35 -21.91 -7.40
C GLY A 512 8.87 -20.49 -7.56
N THR A 513 9.87 -20.23 -8.41
CA THR A 513 10.35 -18.86 -8.65
C THR A 513 9.26 -18.03 -9.32
N TYR A 514 8.89 -16.92 -8.69
CA TYR A 514 8.00 -15.90 -9.24
C TYR A 514 8.84 -14.84 -9.94
N VAL A 515 8.84 -14.88 -11.27
CA VAL A 515 9.65 -13.98 -12.11
C VAL A 515 8.79 -12.81 -12.56
N GLN A 516 9.29 -11.60 -12.33
CA GLN A 516 8.70 -10.34 -12.78
C GLN A 516 9.64 -9.71 -13.81
N TYR A 517 9.11 -9.17 -14.90
CA TYR A 517 9.94 -8.56 -15.93
C TYR A 517 9.24 -7.51 -16.77
N TYR A 518 10.04 -6.64 -17.38
CA TYR A 518 9.60 -5.69 -18.41
C TYR A 518 10.71 -5.47 -19.45
N ILE A 519 10.36 -4.89 -20.59
CA ILE A 519 11.29 -4.56 -21.66
C ILE A 519 11.64 -3.08 -21.58
N ARG A 520 12.94 -2.76 -21.63
CA ARG A 520 13.45 -1.40 -21.80
C ARG A 520 14.20 -1.30 -23.12
N ALA A 521 13.59 -0.63 -24.08
CA ALA A 521 14.18 -0.40 -25.39
C ALA A 521 14.67 1.04 -25.48
N HIS A 522 15.88 1.24 -26.00
CA HIS A 522 16.46 2.58 -26.09
C HIS A 522 17.17 2.84 -27.42
N ASN A 523 17.14 4.11 -27.83
CA ASN A 523 17.94 4.62 -28.94
C ASN A 523 18.67 5.91 -28.54
N GLU A 524 19.23 6.61 -29.53
CA GLU A 524 19.96 7.86 -29.31
C GLU A 524 19.09 8.93 -28.63
N ASP A 525 17.79 8.99 -28.96
CA ASP A 525 16.88 10.06 -28.56
C ASP A 525 16.05 9.69 -27.32
N ALA A 526 15.53 8.46 -27.21
CA ALA A 526 14.46 8.12 -26.27
C ALA A 526 14.51 6.67 -25.76
N ILE A 527 13.69 6.42 -24.74
CA ILE A 527 13.37 5.10 -24.17
C ILE A 527 11.87 4.81 -24.36
N SER A 528 11.57 3.54 -24.66
CA SER A 528 10.22 2.96 -24.59
C SER A 528 10.23 1.77 -23.64
N LEU A 529 9.16 1.63 -22.87
CA LEU A 529 8.98 0.55 -21.89
C LEU A 529 7.82 -0.37 -22.32
N SER A 530 7.90 -1.65 -22.00
CA SER A 530 6.77 -2.58 -22.13
C SER A 530 6.68 -3.49 -20.91
N PRO A 531 5.61 -3.40 -20.10
CA PRO A 531 4.48 -2.47 -20.25
C PRO A 531 4.90 -0.99 -20.06
N GLU A 532 4.09 -0.05 -20.56
CA GLU A 532 4.40 1.39 -20.53
C GLU A 532 4.44 1.99 -19.11
N LYS A 533 3.86 1.27 -18.12
CA LYS A 533 3.78 1.65 -16.71
C LYS A 533 4.81 0.91 -15.82
N ALA A 534 5.82 0.28 -16.41
CA ALA A 534 6.91 -0.28 -15.64
C ALA A 534 7.62 0.83 -14.82
N GLU A 535 8.11 0.56 -13.61
CA GLU A 535 8.17 -0.75 -12.90
C GLU A 535 6.93 -1.10 -12.08
N TYR A 536 5.89 -0.27 -12.10
CA TYR A 536 4.69 -0.48 -11.28
C TYR A 536 3.76 -1.55 -11.87
N GLU A 537 3.72 -1.66 -13.19
CA GLU A 537 3.19 -2.84 -13.89
C GLU A 537 4.34 -3.60 -14.55
N PHE A 538 4.22 -4.93 -14.57
CA PHE A 538 5.22 -5.81 -15.16
C PHE A 538 4.56 -7.07 -15.68
N TYR A 539 5.22 -7.74 -16.61
CA TYR A 539 4.85 -9.11 -16.96
C TYR A 539 5.36 -10.05 -15.87
N TYR A 540 4.67 -11.17 -15.67
CA TYR A 540 5.12 -12.16 -14.71
C TYR A 540 4.83 -13.59 -15.17
N TYR A 541 5.52 -14.53 -14.56
CA TYR A 541 5.17 -15.95 -14.56
C TYR A 541 5.77 -16.62 -13.31
N THR A 542 5.17 -17.75 -12.92
CA THR A 542 5.71 -18.61 -11.85
C THR A 542 6.26 -19.88 -12.47
N VAL A 543 7.49 -20.27 -12.12
CA VAL A 543 8.01 -21.60 -12.44
C VAL A 543 7.19 -22.60 -11.62
N THR A 544 6.50 -23.52 -12.30
CA THR A 544 5.56 -24.45 -11.69
C THR A 544 6.21 -25.15 -10.50
N PRO A 545 5.65 -25.01 -9.28
CA PRO A 545 6.17 -25.68 -8.11
C PRO A 545 6.15 -27.21 -8.27
N GLU A 546 7.27 -27.87 -7.98
CA GLU A 546 7.40 -29.32 -8.02
C GLU A 546 6.91 -29.89 -6.69
N PHE A 547 6.09 -30.94 -6.75
CA PHE A 547 5.75 -31.71 -5.55
C PHE A 547 6.85 -32.71 -5.23
N VAL A 548 7.47 -32.57 -4.06
CA VAL A 548 8.48 -33.50 -3.55
C VAL A 548 7.93 -34.29 -2.37
N GLU A 549 8.26 -35.58 -2.30
CA GLU A 549 7.81 -36.44 -1.21
C GLU A 549 8.49 -36.02 0.10
N SER A 550 7.68 -35.65 1.10
CA SER A 550 8.15 -35.27 2.43
C SER A 550 7.41 -36.04 3.51
N ALA A 551 8.09 -36.21 4.63
CA ALA A 551 7.50 -36.73 5.86
C ALA A 551 6.88 -35.62 6.73
N LEU A 552 7.00 -34.36 6.31
CA LEU A 552 6.36 -33.21 6.94
C LEU A 552 5.05 -32.91 6.20
N VAL A 553 3.94 -32.82 6.93
CA VAL A 553 2.61 -32.61 6.35
C VAL A 553 1.84 -31.55 7.13
N ILE A 554 0.96 -30.81 6.45
CA ILE A 554 -0.08 -30.01 7.10
C ILE A 554 -1.11 -30.99 7.65
N ASN A 555 -1.31 -31.05 8.95
CA ASN A 555 -2.15 -32.07 9.60
C ASN A 555 -3.56 -31.59 9.90
N GLU A 556 -3.70 -30.33 10.32
CA GLU A 556 -4.97 -29.72 10.70
C GLU A 556 -4.88 -28.20 10.55
N ILE A 557 -6.00 -27.55 10.22
CA ILE A 557 -6.12 -26.09 10.26
C ILE A 557 -7.39 -25.67 11.03
N MET A 558 -7.37 -24.46 11.56
CA MET A 558 -8.53 -23.75 12.12
C MET A 558 -8.52 -22.33 11.57
N ALA A 559 -9.45 -22.01 10.66
CA ALA A 559 -9.57 -20.67 10.04
C ALA A 559 -10.74 -19.84 10.62
N SER A 560 -11.26 -20.25 11.79
CA SER A 560 -12.27 -19.51 12.54
C SER A 560 -12.30 -20.03 13.98
N ASN A 561 -11.62 -19.32 14.87
CA ASN A 561 -11.43 -19.71 16.26
C ASN A 561 -12.01 -18.63 17.20
N ASP A 562 -13.09 -18.95 17.93
CA ASP A 562 -13.69 -17.98 18.87
C ASP A 562 -13.40 -18.34 20.32
N GLN A 563 -13.17 -19.63 20.61
CA GLN A 563 -13.08 -20.12 21.98
C GLN A 563 -12.33 -21.45 22.16
N THR A 564 -11.85 -22.10 21.10
CA THR A 564 -11.30 -23.48 21.23
C THR A 564 -9.92 -23.52 21.84
N GLN A 565 -8.98 -22.82 21.24
CA GLN A 565 -7.59 -22.83 21.64
C GLN A 565 -7.05 -21.41 21.54
N ALA A 566 -6.62 -20.87 22.67
CA ALA A 566 -5.95 -19.58 22.66
C ALA A 566 -4.45 -19.76 22.44
N ASP A 567 -3.81 -18.73 21.89
CA ASP A 567 -2.36 -18.60 21.82
C ASP A 567 -1.73 -18.28 23.19
N GLU A 568 -0.42 -18.05 23.19
CA GLU A 568 0.35 -17.63 24.36
C GLU A 568 -0.06 -16.28 24.97
N TYR A 569 -0.75 -15.42 24.21
CA TYR A 569 -1.25 -14.11 24.63
C TYR A 569 -2.73 -14.14 25.08
N GLY A 570 -3.41 -15.26 24.84
CA GLY A 570 -4.79 -15.48 25.21
C GLY A 570 -5.80 -15.12 24.11
N GLU A 571 -5.33 -14.91 22.89
CA GLU A 571 -6.14 -14.59 21.71
C GLU A 571 -6.55 -15.87 20.99
N PHE A 572 -7.71 -15.84 20.33
CA PHE A 572 -8.24 -17.01 19.61
C PHE A 572 -7.97 -16.84 18.12
N ASN A 573 -6.71 -17.02 17.76
CA ASN A 573 -6.25 -16.82 16.39
C ASN A 573 -6.41 -18.09 15.54
N ASP A 574 -6.40 -17.91 14.22
CA ASP A 574 -6.34 -19.03 13.29
C ASP A 574 -5.02 -19.77 13.46
N TRP A 575 -5.00 -21.07 13.15
CA TRP A 575 -3.77 -21.84 13.28
C TRP A 575 -3.66 -22.97 12.27
N ILE A 576 -2.41 -23.32 11.98
CA ILE A 576 -1.99 -24.38 11.07
C ILE A 576 -1.11 -25.34 11.89
N GLU A 577 -1.47 -26.62 11.88
CA GLU A 577 -0.70 -27.67 12.53
C GLU A 577 0.12 -28.45 11.50
N ILE A 578 1.41 -28.57 11.77
CA ILE A 578 2.38 -29.34 10.99
C ILE A 578 2.73 -30.62 11.76
N TYR A 579 2.81 -31.74 11.05
CA TYR A 579 3.08 -33.05 11.65
C TYR A 579 4.19 -33.80 10.93
N ASN A 580 5.10 -34.42 11.68
CA ASN A 580 6.11 -35.32 11.15
C ASN A 580 5.60 -36.77 11.14
N ILE A 581 5.15 -37.25 9.97
CA ILE A 581 4.74 -38.65 9.73
C ILE A 581 5.93 -39.62 9.63
N GLY A 582 7.15 -39.09 9.60
CA GLY A 582 8.38 -39.81 9.37
C GLY A 582 8.88 -40.60 10.57
N SER A 583 10.08 -41.16 10.41
CA SER A 583 10.78 -41.93 11.46
C SER A 583 12.10 -41.29 11.89
N SER A 584 12.39 -40.10 11.38
CA SER A 584 13.57 -39.29 11.70
C SER A 584 13.16 -37.86 12.02
N ASP A 585 14.01 -37.19 12.78
CA ASP A 585 13.90 -35.77 13.09
C ASP A 585 13.98 -34.93 11.79
N ILE A 586 13.18 -33.85 11.71
CA ILE A 586 13.15 -32.89 10.61
C ILE A 586 13.45 -31.50 11.19
N ASN A 587 14.36 -30.74 10.60
CA ASN A 587 14.54 -29.33 10.97
C ASN A 587 13.58 -28.47 10.15
N LEU A 588 12.76 -27.67 10.82
CA LEU A 588 11.77 -26.81 10.16
C LEU A 588 12.39 -25.57 9.53
N GLY A 589 13.58 -25.13 9.96
CA GLY A 589 14.18 -23.87 9.48
C GLY A 589 14.58 -23.83 7.99
N ASP A 590 14.32 -24.91 7.24
CA ASP A 590 14.50 -24.98 5.78
C ASP A 590 13.13 -25.08 5.05
N TYR A 591 12.03 -24.73 5.73
CA TYR A 591 10.66 -24.81 5.21
C TYR A 591 9.94 -23.46 5.33
N TYR A 592 8.85 -23.32 4.58
CA TYR A 592 7.99 -22.14 4.57
C TYR A 592 6.51 -22.50 4.51
N LEU A 593 5.63 -21.63 5.01
CA LEU A 593 4.18 -21.67 4.76
C LEU A 593 3.72 -20.48 3.92
N SER A 594 2.68 -20.70 3.13
CA SER A 594 1.99 -19.64 2.42
C SER A 594 0.55 -20.02 2.08
N ASP A 595 -0.33 -19.04 1.98
CA ASP A 595 -1.67 -19.13 1.39
C ASP A 595 -1.70 -18.76 -0.11
N ASP A 596 -0.58 -18.29 -0.67
CA ASP A 596 -0.42 -17.90 -2.08
C ASP A 596 0.62 -18.78 -2.80
N VAL A 597 0.20 -19.47 -3.85
CA VAL A 597 1.07 -20.34 -4.65
C VAL A 597 2.14 -19.57 -5.43
N ASN A 598 1.96 -18.26 -5.63
CA ASN A 598 2.92 -17.39 -6.30
C ASN A 598 3.96 -16.82 -5.35
N ILE A 599 3.76 -16.92 -4.03
CA ILE A 599 4.67 -16.39 -3.01
C ILE A 599 4.80 -17.47 -1.92
N LEU A 600 5.70 -18.44 -2.11
CA LEU A 600 5.76 -19.64 -1.26
C LEU A 600 6.55 -19.48 0.05
N ASP A 601 7.13 -18.30 0.31
CA ASP A 601 7.95 -17.90 1.47
C ASP A 601 7.26 -16.98 2.48
N LYS A 602 5.93 -16.77 2.42
CA LYS A 602 5.26 -15.80 3.31
C LYS A 602 5.64 -15.95 4.78
N TYR A 603 5.66 -17.18 5.31
CA TYR A 603 6.11 -17.47 6.66
C TYR A 603 7.35 -18.37 6.68
N ASN A 604 8.37 -17.94 7.42
CA ASN A 604 9.60 -18.69 7.64
C ASN A 604 9.53 -19.46 8.96
N PHE A 605 9.69 -20.79 8.93
CA PHE A 605 9.72 -21.53 10.19
C PHE A 605 10.98 -21.19 11.00
N PRO A 606 10.88 -21.12 12.34
CA PRO A 606 12.04 -21.07 13.20
C PRO A 606 12.85 -22.37 13.06
N SER A 607 14.16 -22.31 13.36
CA SER A 607 15.05 -23.47 13.31
C SER A 607 14.79 -24.44 14.48
N VAL A 608 13.67 -25.16 14.40
CA VAL A 608 13.17 -26.11 15.38
C VAL A 608 13.25 -27.52 14.79
N THR A 609 13.71 -28.48 15.60
CA THR A 609 13.76 -29.89 15.20
C THR A 609 12.49 -30.61 15.65
N LEU A 610 11.71 -31.10 14.69
CA LEU A 610 10.49 -31.86 14.89
C LEU A 610 10.77 -33.37 14.80
N GLY A 611 10.66 -34.08 15.92
CA GLY A 611 10.86 -35.52 16.01
C GLY A 611 9.70 -36.33 15.39
N PRO A 612 9.87 -37.67 15.26
CA PRO A 612 8.81 -38.55 14.75
C PRO A 612 7.52 -38.48 15.57
N ASN A 613 6.39 -38.26 14.90
CA ASN A 613 5.07 -38.08 15.50
C ASN A 613 4.93 -36.84 16.39
N GLU A 614 5.80 -35.84 16.22
CA GLU A 614 5.65 -34.53 16.86
C GLU A 614 4.88 -33.57 15.96
N TYR A 615 4.31 -32.55 16.59
CA TYR A 615 3.46 -31.53 16.00
C TYR A 615 4.08 -30.15 16.23
N PHE A 616 3.92 -29.25 15.28
CA PHE A 616 4.27 -27.84 15.40
C PHE A 616 3.05 -27.00 15.04
N ILE A 617 2.80 -25.93 15.79
CA ILE A 617 1.66 -25.04 15.57
C ILE A 617 2.20 -23.72 15.07
N VAL A 618 1.58 -23.22 14.00
CA VAL A 618 1.77 -21.87 13.49
C VAL A 618 0.44 -21.13 13.66
N TRP A 619 0.44 -20.00 14.35
CA TRP A 619 -0.70 -19.09 14.41
C TRP A 619 -0.75 -18.29 13.13
N ALA A 620 -1.87 -18.31 12.42
CA ALA A 620 -2.06 -17.56 11.17
C ALA A 620 -2.83 -16.28 11.47
N ASP A 621 -2.16 -15.32 12.08
CA ASP A 621 -2.75 -14.09 12.60
C ASP A 621 -2.09 -12.80 12.10
N ASP A 622 -1.16 -12.88 11.16
CA ASP A 622 -0.47 -11.70 10.63
C ASP A 622 0.27 -10.90 11.72
N ASP A 623 0.70 -11.57 12.80
CA ASP A 623 1.26 -10.95 14.01
C ASP A 623 2.67 -11.49 14.37
N GLU A 624 3.44 -12.02 13.40
CA GLU A 624 4.82 -12.53 13.61
C GLU A 624 5.69 -11.53 14.40
N GLU A 625 5.60 -10.25 14.06
CA GLU A 625 6.45 -9.21 14.64
C GLU A 625 6.14 -8.92 16.12
N ASP A 626 4.87 -8.97 16.50
CA ASP A 626 4.41 -8.67 17.85
C ASP A 626 4.46 -9.90 18.77
N GLN A 627 4.27 -11.09 18.19
CA GLN A 627 4.03 -12.32 18.95
C GLN A 627 5.14 -13.37 18.79
N GLY A 628 6.00 -13.22 17.77
CA GLY A 628 7.23 -13.97 17.54
C GLY A 628 7.09 -15.09 16.50
N ASP A 629 8.19 -15.81 16.24
CA ASP A 629 8.37 -16.76 15.12
C ASP A 629 7.34 -17.90 15.00
N ASN A 630 6.39 -18.08 15.93
CA ASN A 630 5.29 -19.06 15.79
C ASN A 630 4.04 -18.46 15.13
N HIS A 631 4.02 -17.16 14.90
CA HIS A 631 2.94 -16.41 14.29
C HIS A 631 3.33 -16.10 12.84
N ALA A 632 2.41 -16.31 11.91
CA ALA A 632 2.64 -16.12 10.48
C ALA A 632 2.20 -14.73 10.03
N THR A 633 2.83 -14.22 8.97
CA THR A 633 2.54 -12.95 8.27
C THR A 633 1.28 -13.01 7.39
N PHE A 634 0.34 -13.90 7.69
CA PHE A 634 -0.92 -14.01 6.98
C PHE A 634 -2.00 -14.63 7.86
N LYS A 635 -3.27 -14.32 7.55
CA LYS A 635 -4.48 -14.91 8.17
C LYS A 635 -5.12 -15.93 7.26
N LEU A 636 -5.94 -16.81 7.84
CA LEU A 636 -6.77 -17.71 7.06
C LEU A 636 -8.18 -17.15 6.83
N SER A 637 -8.70 -17.28 5.61
CA SER A 637 -10.07 -16.96 5.27
C SER A 637 -11.03 -18.07 5.70
N ALA A 638 -11.90 -17.77 6.67
CA ALA A 638 -12.99 -18.67 7.08
C ALA A 638 -13.91 -19.07 5.90
N SER A 639 -13.93 -18.32 4.80
CA SER A 639 -14.72 -18.63 3.59
C SER A 639 -14.08 -19.68 2.66
N GLY A 640 -12.79 -19.98 2.87
CA GLY A 640 -12.03 -21.00 2.15
C GLY A 640 -10.96 -20.42 1.22
N GLU A 641 -9.79 -21.06 1.22
CA GLU A 641 -8.63 -20.75 0.36
C GLU A 641 -7.70 -21.98 0.27
N ALA A 642 -6.40 -21.80 0.02
CA ALA A 642 -5.39 -22.85 0.07
C ALA A 642 -4.25 -22.53 1.04
N VAL A 643 -3.57 -23.58 1.53
CA VAL A 643 -2.33 -23.48 2.31
C VAL A 643 -1.29 -24.41 1.69
N TYR A 644 -0.07 -23.91 1.55
CA TYR A 644 1.06 -24.57 0.94
C TYR A 644 2.21 -24.65 1.94
N LEU A 645 2.85 -25.81 2.00
CA LEU A 645 4.09 -26.04 2.74
C LEU A 645 5.19 -26.29 1.71
N SER A 646 6.26 -25.50 1.74
CA SER A 646 7.36 -25.57 0.77
C SER A 646 8.73 -25.74 1.44
N ASP A 647 9.72 -26.23 0.69
CA ASP A 647 11.12 -26.32 1.14
C ASP A 647 11.96 -25.09 0.75
N SER A 648 13.24 -25.08 1.13
CA SER A 648 14.20 -24.00 0.83
C SER A 648 14.42 -23.72 -0.67
N ASN A 649 13.94 -24.58 -1.57
CA ASN A 649 14.00 -24.39 -3.03
C ASN A 649 12.59 -24.18 -3.61
N PHE A 650 11.61 -23.85 -2.77
CA PHE A 650 10.21 -23.64 -3.12
C PHE A 650 9.50 -24.84 -3.77
N ASN A 651 10.02 -26.06 -3.54
CA ASN A 651 9.26 -27.25 -3.90
C ASN A 651 8.11 -27.41 -2.91
N LEU A 652 6.91 -27.73 -3.40
CA LEU A 652 5.78 -28.06 -2.55
C LEU A 652 6.01 -29.42 -1.90
N VAL A 653 6.01 -29.45 -0.57
CA VAL A 653 6.13 -30.70 0.19
C VAL A 653 4.77 -31.21 0.65
N ASP A 654 3.83 -30.30 0.88
CA ASP A 654 2.42 -30.60 1.11
C ASP A 654 1.55 -29.37 0.80
N GLY A 655 0.25 -29.57 0.67
CA GLY A 655 -0.69 -28.48 0.47
C GLY A 655 -2.14 -28.96 0.58
N LEU A 656 -3.05 -28.03 0.89
CA LEU A 656 -4.47 -28.29 0.95
C LEU A 656 -5.27 -27.10 0.43
N THR A 657 -6.43 -27.38 -0.14
CA THR A 657 -7.46 -26.37 -0.42
C THR A 657 -8.68 -26.69 0.44
N PHE A 658 -9.25 -25.67 1.06
CA PHE A 658 -10.41 -25.79 1.94
C PHE A 658 -11.51 -24.81 1.53
N GLY A 659 -12.76 -25.15 1.87
CA GLY A 659 -13.92 -24.30 1.63
C GLY A 659 -14.35 -23.56 2.89
N GLU A 660 -15.59 -23.08 2.93
CA GLU A 660 -16.20 -22.46 4.11
C GLU A 660 -16.02 -23.33 5.37
N GLN A 661 -15.44 -22.73 6.41
CA GLN A 661 -15.14 -23.37 7.68
C GLN A 661 -16.27 -23.17 8.70
N GLN A 662 -16.30 -24.03 9.70
CA GLN A 662 -17.21 -23.89 10.84
C GLN A 662 -16.40 -23.34 12.01
N THR A 663 -16.86 -22.23 12.60
CA THR A 663 -16.26 -21.67 13.80
C THR A 663 -16.07 -22.74 14.88
N ASP A 664 -14.90 -22.75 15.50
CA ASP A 664 -14.49 -23.68 16.55
C ASP A 664 -14.36 -25.16 16.11
N MET A 665 -14.19 -25.42 14.81
CA MET A 665 -14.01 -26.76 14.27
C MET A 665 -12.74 -26.83 13.41
N GLY A 666 -11.90 -27.83 13.69
CA GLY A 666 -10.71 -28.08 12.90
C GLY A 666 -11.00 -28.80 11.59
N TYR A 667 -10.26 -28.47 10.55
CA TYR A 667 -10.22 -29.21 9.29
C TYR A 667 -8.98 -30.09 9.28
N ALA A 668 -9.18 -31.37 9.61
CA ALA A 668 -8.10 -32.26 10.06
C ALA A 668 -7.94 -33.48 9.13
N ARG A 669 -6.70 -33.94 8.89
CA ARG A 669 -6.43 -35.20 8.17
C ARG A 669 -6.87 -36.40 9.00
N VAL A 670 -7.79 -37.21 8.47
CA VAL A 670 -8.27 -38.44 9.14
C VAL A 670 -8.24 -39.63 8.17
N PRO A 671 -7.34 -40.61 8.33
CA PRO A 671 -6.41 -40.80 9.44
C PRO A 671 -5.31 -39.73 9.60
N ASN A 672 -4.78 -39.58 10.82
CA ASN A 672 -3.76 -38.59 11.17
C ASN A 672 -2.58 -38.61 10.19
N GLY A 673 -2.19 -37.43 9.71
CA GLY A 673 -1.09 -37.21 8.78
C GLY A 673 -1.23 -37.81 7.37
N THR A 674 -2.25 -38.63 7.08
CA THR A 674 -2.29 -39.42 5.83
C THR A 674 -3.66 -39.47 5.15
N GLY A 675 -4.73 -39.17 5.88
CA GLY A 675 -6.09 -39.24 5.38
C GLY A 675 -6.57 -37.98 4.67
N PRO A 676 -7.78 -38.04 4.10
CA PRO A 676 -8.48 -36.84 3.64
C PRO A 676 -8.74 -35.89 4.82
N PHE A 677 -8.83 -34.60 4.50
CA PHE A 677 -9.28 -33.60 5.46
C PHE A 677 -10.79 -33.72 5.71
N VAL A 678 -11.19 -33.61 6.97
CA VAL A 678 -12.58 -33.61 7.42
C VAL A 678 -12.78 -32.53 8.49
N ILE A 679 -13.93 -31.86 8.48
CA ILE A 679 -14.31 -30.96 9.57
C ILE A 679 -14.68 -31.81 10.80
N GLN A 680 -13.96 -31.63 11.89
CA GLN A 680 -14.19 -32.31 13.17
C GLN A 680 -13.85 -31.41 14.37
N SER A 681 -14.09 -31.90 15.60
CA SER A 681 -13.62 -31.19 16.79
C SER A 681 -12.08 -31.09 16.76
N PRO A 682 -11.50 -29.94 17.12
CA PRO A 682 -10.07 -29.72 16.92
C PRO A 682 -9.22 -30.69 17.72
N THR A 683 -8.12 -31.12 17.11
CA THR A 683 -7.15 -32.06 17.69
C THR A 683 -5.79 -31.42 17.94
N PHE A 684 -5.79 -30.16 18.39
CA PHE A 684 -4.60 -29.34 18.65
C PHE A 684 -3.47 -30.10 19.37
N SER A 685 -2.31 -30.18 18.70
CA SER A 685 -1.10 -30.88 19.10
C SER A 685 -1.33 -32.36 19.44
N ASN A 686 -2.24 -33.02 18.72
CA ASN A 686 -2.69 -34.37 19.04
C ASN A 686 -3.15 -35.16 17.80
N ASN A 687 -3.45 -36.44 18.00
CA ASN A 687 -3.79 -37.35 16.91
C ASN A 687 -5.25 -37.22 16.44
N ASN A 688 -5.42 -37.01 15.14
CA ASN A 688 -6.71 -36.78 14.48
C ASN A 688 -7.61 -38.03 14.36
N ASP A 689 -7.12 -39.25 14.60
CA ASP A 689 -7.87 -40.52 14.41
C ASP A 689 -9.04 -40.69 15.39
N LEU A 690 -9.09 -39.86 16.43
CA LEU A 690 -10.12 -39.93 17.46
C LEU A 690 -11.45 -39.36 16.95
N LEU A 691 -12.32 -40.25 16.46
CA LEU A 691 -13.75 -39.95 16.32
C LEU A 691 -14.27 -39.36 17.64
N SER A 692 -14.79 -38.13 17.59
CA SER A 692 -15.38 -37.32 18.68
C SER A 692 -16.40 -38.05 19.59
N SER A 693 -16.77 -39.28 19.29
CA SER A 693 -17.61 -40.16 20.12
C SER A 693 -16.91 -40.81 21.33
N GLN A 694 -15.60 -40.63 21.53
CA GLN A 694 -14.86 -41.24 22.65
C GLN A 694 -14.17 -40.28 23.62
N LEU A 695 -14.27 -38.97 23.41
CA LEU A 695 -13.97 -38.00 24.47
C LEU A 695 -15.18 -37.96 25.42
N GLU A 696 -15.21 -38.86 26.42
CA GLU A 696 -15.95 -38.56 27.64
C GLU A 696 -15.36 -37.26 28.21
N TYR A 697 -16.05 -36.15 27.98
CA TYR A 697 -15.85 -34.91 28.73
C TYR A 697 -16.09 -35.27 30.21
N LYS A 698 -15.02 -35.57 30.94
CA LYS A 698 -15.09 -35.55 32.40
C LYS A 698 -15.19 -34.08 32.79
N ASP A 699 -16.43 -33.65 32.96
CA ASP A 699 -16.77 -32.41 33.63
C ASP A 699 -16.31 -32.49 35.10
N ASP A 700 -15.01 -32.35 35.30
CA ASP A 700 -14.38 -32.18 36.61
C ASP A 700 -14.43 -30.69 37.03
N ARG A 701 -15.25 -29.86 36.36
CA ARG A 701 -15.47 -28.45 36.67
C ARG A 701 -16.12 -28.31 38.03
N GLN A 702 -15.28 -28.01 39.02
CA GLN A 702 -15.69 -27.78 40.41
C GLN A 702 -15.51 -26.33 40.78
N LEU A 703 -16.58 -25.72 41.28
CA LEU A 703 -16.55 -24.37 41.80
C LEU A 703 -15.61 -24.31 43.01
N ILE A 704 -14.50 -23.59 42.87
CA ILE A 704 -13.54 -23.36 43.95
C ILE A 704 -13.98 -22.18 44.81
N LYS A 705 -14.41 -21.08 44.18
CA LYS A 705 -14.59 -19.81 44.87
C LYS A 705 -15.66 -18.94 44.21
N ILE A 706 -16.36 -18.15 45.02
CA ILE A 706 -17.19 -17.05 44.52
C ILE A 706 -16.63 -15.76 45.11
N THR A 707 -16.28 -14.80 44.26
CA THR A 707 -15.83 -13.48 44.68
C THR A 707 -16.69 -12.38 44.08
N ASP A 708 -16.61 -11.17 44.65
CA ASP A 708 -17.01 -9.97 43.92
C ASP A 708 -15.95 -9.60 42.87
N ILE A 709 -16.23 -8.56 42.07
CA ILE A 709 -15.30 -8.05 41.05
C ILE A 709 -13.98 -7.52 41.63
N LEU A 710 -13.87 -7.35 42.94
CA LEU A 710 -12.66 -6.92 43.63
C LEU A 710 -11.94 -8.10 44.30
N GLY A 711 -12.31 -9.35 43.99
CA GLY A 711 -11.66 -10.55 44.49
C GLY A 711 -11.97 -10.91 45.95
N ARG A 712 -12.95 -10.26 46.58
CA ARG A 712 -13.33 -10.50 47.97
C ARG A 712 -14.35 -11.64 48.07
N ASP A 713 -14.19 -12.51 49.05
CA ASP A 713 -15.16 -13.58 49.32
C ASP A 713 -16.54 -13.00 49.65
N VAL A 714 -17.57 -13.52 48.98
CA VAL A 714 -18.95 -13.04 49.16
C VAL A 714 -19.72 -13.99 50.07
N ASN A 715 -20.35 -13.42 51.12
CA ASN A 715 -21.30 -14.12 51.97
C ASN A 715 -22.70 -13.53 51.71
N THR A 716 -23.73 -14.38 51.62
CA THR A 716 -24.96 -14.21 50.81
C THR A 716 -25.97 -13.11 51.21
N ASP A 717 -25.56 -11.98 51.78
CA ASP A 717 -26.50 -10.94 52.26
C ASP A 717 -26.43 -9.57 51.56
N SER A 718 -25.62 -9.38 50.51
CA SER A 718 -25.57 -8.12 49.75
C SER A 718 -26.36 -8.17 48.44
N LYS A 719 -27.36 -7.29 48.28
CA LYS A 719 -28.13 -7.14 47.02
C LYS A 719 -27.46 -6.14 46.07
N LYS A 720 -27.37 -6.54 44.79
CA LYS A 720 -26.80 -5.87 43.60
C LYS A 720 -25.26 -5.81 43.54
N VAL A 721 -24.62 -6.96 43.31
CA VAL A 721 -23.20 -7.05 42.93
C VAL A 721 -23.03 -8.17 41.91
N VAL A 722 -22.14 -7.96 40.93
CA VAL A 722 -21.66 -8.99 40.00
C VAL A 722 -20.78 -9.97 40.76
N TRP A 723 -21.04 -11.27 40.62
CA TRP A 723 -20.23 -12.32 41.23
C TRP A 723 -19.43 -13.06 40.17
N LEU A 724 -18.18 -13.37 40.50
CA LEU A 724 -17.28 -14.20 39.71
C LEU A 724 -17.23 -15.59 40.35
N TYR A 725 -17.60 -16.61 39.59
CA TYR A 725 -17.56 -18.02 39.98
C TYR A 725 -16.31 -18.62 39.38
N ILE A 726 -15.32 -18.93 40.21
CA ILE A 726 -14.00 -19.41 39.79
C ILE A 726 -13.94 -20.92 39.97
N TYR A 727 -13.58 -21.63 38.91
CA TYR A 727 -13.53 -23.09 38.87
C TYR A 727 -12.09 -23.61 38.91
N ASN A 728 -11.93 -24.91 39.17
CA ASN A 728 -10.63 -25.59 39.29
C ASN A 728 -9.89 -25.76 37.97
N ASP A 729 -10.57 -25.58 36.84
CA ASP A 729 -9.99 -25.51 35.51
C ASP A 729 -9.50 -24.10 35.14
N GLY A 730 -9.67 -23.10 36.03
CA GLY A 730 -9.29 -21.71 35.79
C GLY A 730 -10.38 -20.86 35.13
N SER A 731 -11.48 -21.47 34.67
CA SER A 731 -12.61 -20.73 34.08
C SER A 731 -13.31 -19.84 35.12
N ILE A 732 -13.90 -18.73 34.66
CA ILE A 732 -14.63 -17.78 35.51
C ILE A 732 -16.00 -17.44 34.90
N ASP A 733 -17.10 -17.78 35.58
CA ASP A 733 -18.43 -17.29 35.18
C ASP A 733 -18.77 -15.96 35.89
N LYS A 734 -19.12 -14.94 35.12
CA LYS A 734 -19.67 -13.67 35.63
C LYS A 734 -21.19 -13.74 35.71
N LYS A 735 -21.77 -13.73 36.92
CA LYS A 735 -23.23 -13.75 37.12
C LYS A 735 -23.75 -12.47 37.76
N TYR A 736 -24.79 -11.91 37.14
CA TYR A 736 -25.54 -10.79 37.68
C TYR A 736 -26.65 -11.32 38.60
N ILE A 737 -26.47 -11.14 39.91
CA ILE A 737 -27.50 -11.47 40.89
C ILE A 737 -28.43 -10.25 41.05
N LYS A 738 -29.68 -10.39 40.57
CA LYS A 738 -30.72 -9.34 40.62
C LYS A 738 -31.22 -9.03 42.03
#